data_AF-A0A1F2RW04-F1
#
_entry.id   AF-A0A1F2RW04-F1
#
_cell.length_a   1.000
_cell.length_b   1.000
_cell.length_c   1.000
_cell.angle_alpha   90.00
_cell.angle_beta   90.00
_cell.angle_gamma   90.00
#
_symmetry.space_group_name_H-M   'P 1'
#
loop_
_entity.id
_entity.type
_entity.pdbx_description
1 polymer ?
#
loop_
_entity_poly.entity_id
_entity_poly.type
_entity_poly.pdbx_seq_one_letter_code
_entity_poly.pdbx_strand_id
1 'polypeptide(L)'
;MTRTTGYLCVIVSSIVLLAANSAAQTADLILRNGKVVTVDANFSVAQSVAVRGNQIAAVGTDSDVMKLAGPNTQVLDLKGRTVIPGLIDTHRHIHGEAQSDYGGDWTPEMQKVYKVDWRGVRTKDDVLNQVKGLMDKYQFKPGEWIHLINQMSLVGLEGGSGQSGSASFAKIIMDDLNRWELDKVTPNNPVAMNLGIPEFMGGLVNSKAVDILWARHGDVIKKYGRFWIDNTGRPDGHLEPPASRLLLSVVPAPDPADLAPLYKKNIEELNASGITTVSTRLPQESAAAYKLLDSRGELTLRMGYGMEWVFGNLPNLDNSLQALAGNIGSGGDKVWITSIAPTAIDGAATRACTNQKRQVAFGVIDRWWPVGQCQTDGEFNGAAGKGAPIQGNYFREWTINSGRYGVRFANTHVAGDRSVGNLLNFVEEIKRQYGPEAAKNWAVDHCVLVNPKDFQRASRLGVFFSCAPKYLEDVAPAAAVSYGELVANTFVVPVKSLLNAGARVVFETDRNIFVWYDIELFLTRKDKRGNVWGPQEKLDKPTALRTATRWAADYILKGDKLGSLEPGKLADLVVLDRDYLTIPDEDVSEVRPQVTIVDGKIIYLHPQFAQEYNLRPSGAVVGTYEELKARRKPGGFAGGGG
;
A
#
# COMPACT_ATOMS: atom_id res chain seq x y z
N MET A 1 -61.62 53.94 42.29
CA MET A 1 -61.20 53.00 43.35
C MET A 1 -59.79 52.53 43.03
N THR A 2 -58.90 52.61 44.03
CA THR A 2 -57.60 51.89 44.19
C THR A 2 -56.56 51.97 43.05
N ARG A 3 -55.55 52.86 43.17
CA ARG A 3 -54.16 52.60 43.68
C ARG A 3 -53.34 51.75 42.67
N THR A 4 -52.12 52.07 42.21
CA THR A 4 -50.98 52.79 42.83
C THR A 4 -49.83 52.92 41.79
N THR A 5 -49.04 54.01 41.86
CA THR A 5 -47.56 54.17 41.65
C THR A 5 -46.87 53.54 40.42
N GLY A 6 -45.87 54.14 39.75
CA GLY A 6 -45.01 55.29 40.03
C GLY A 6 -43.62 55.08 39.38
N TYR A 7 -43.10 56.14 38.77
CA TYR A 7 -41.69 56.51 38.53
C TYR A 7 -40.70 55.60 37.77
N LEU A 8 -40.28 56.14 36.61
CA LEU A 8 -38.91 56.58 36.28
C LEU A 8 -37.75 55.73 36.85
N CYS A 9 -37.03 55.02 35.98
CA CYS A 9 -35.71 54.48 36.30
C CYS A 9 -34.72 54.68 35.14
N VAL A 10 -33.84 55.64 35.37
CA VAL A 10 -32.44 55.82 34.93
C VAL A 10 -31.92 54.87 33.84
N ILE A 11 -31.59 55.45 32.68
CA ILE A 11 -30.64 54.86 31.72
C ILE A 11 -29.25 54.91 32.36
N VAL A 12 -28.82 53.80 32.98
CA VAL A 12 -27.41 53.58 33.30
C VAL A 12 -26.77 52.83 32.14
N SER A 13 -25.88 53.54 31.47
CA SER A 13 -25.02 53.04 30.40
C SER A 13 -24.09 51.96 30.97
N SER A 14 -24.38 50.69 30.70
CA SER A 14 -23.47 49.57 30.95
C SER A 14 -22.76 49.22 29.66
N ILE A 15 -21.74 50.01 29.32
CA ILE A 15 -20.64 49.55 28.46
C ILE A 15 -19.89 48.51 29.30
N VAL A 16 -20.37 47.26 29.25
CA VAL A 16 -19.53 46.12 29.62
C VAL A 16 -18.49 46.03 28.52
N LEU A 17 -17.28 46.49 28.84
CA LEU A 17 -16.07 46.10 28.15
C LEU A 17 -16.00 44.57 28.14
N LEU A 18 -16.57 43.95 27.10
CA LEU A 18 -16.09 42.69 26.57
C LEU A 18 -14.75 42.96 25.89
N ALA A 19 -13.76 43.38 26.68
CA ALA A 19 -12.39 42.98 26.43
C ALA A 19 -12.36 41.48 26.75
N ALA A 20 -12.93 40.68 25.85
CA ALA A 20 -12.58 39.28 25.78
C ALA A 20 -11.06 39.29 25.61
N ASN A 21 -10.37 38.86 26.67
CA ASN A 21 -8.96 38.52 26.61
C ASN A 21 -8.77 37.68 25.34
N SER A 22 -8.24 38.30 24.30
CA SER A 22 -7.40 37.61 23.34
C SER A 22 -6.17 37.19 24.13
N ALA A 23 -6.34 36.20 25.02
CA ALA A 23 -5.24 35.46 25.56
C ALA A 23 -4.49 34.98 24.32
N ALA A 24 -3.30 35.50 24.09
CA ALA A 24 -2.44 35.07 23.00
C ALA A 24 -2.43 33.55 23.06
N GLN A 25 -3.01 32.91 22.05
CA GLN A 25 -3.31 31.49 22.11
C GLN A 25 -1.95 30.78 22.20
N THR A 26 -1.65 30.11 23.30
CA THR A 26 -0.32 29.55 23.56
C THR A 26 -0.11 28.28 22.74
N ALA A 27 1.14 27.91 22.48
CA ALA A 27 1.49 26.62 21.90
C ALA A 27 1.46 25.52 22.98
N ASP A 28 1.17 24.28 22.60
CA ASP A 28 1.31 23.13 23.50
C ASP A 28 2.74 22.60 23.48
N LEU A 29 3.38 22.60 22.30
CA LEU A 29 4.76 22.18 22.09
C LEU A 29 5.49 23.19 21.19
N ILE A 30 6.72 23.54 21.55
CA ILE A 30 7.65 24.30 20.69
C ILE A 30 8.93 23.48 20.55
N LEU A 31 9.32 23.22 19.30
CA LEU A 31 10.62 22.68 18.95
C LEU A 31 11.48 23.84 18.44
N ARG A 32 12.54 24.21 19.16
CA ARG A 32 13.38 25.37 18.85
C ARG A 32 14.83 25.01 18.57
N ASN A 33 15.61 25.96 18.06
CA ASN A 33 17.04 25.78 17.80
C ASN A 33 17.29 24.51 16.94
N GLY A 34 16.46 24.31 15.93
CA GLY A 34 16.55 23.19 14.99
C GLY A 34 16.83 23.66 13.57
N LYS A 35 17.03 22.69 12.68
CA LYS A 35 16.99 22.90 11.23
C LYS A 35 15.63 22.41 10.71
N VAL A 36 14.63 23.28 10.70
CA VAL A 36 13.25 22.93 10.32
C VAL A 36 13.10 23.02 8.80
N VAL A 37 13.25 21.90 8.11
CA VAL A 37 13.02 21.79 6.67
C VAL A 37 11.51 21.71 6.44
N THR A 38 10.91 22.78 5.95
CA THR A 38 9.44 22.91 5.88
C THR A 38 8.80 22.08 4.78
N VAL A 39 9.56 21.83 3.69
CA VAL A 39 9.05 21.25 2.44
C VAL A 39 7.82 22.02 1.91
N ASP A 40 7.76 23.32 2.19
CA ASP A 40 6.80 24.22 1.54
C ASP A 40 7.09 24.33 0.02
N ALA A 41 6.34 25.17 -0.69
CA ALA A 41 6.59 25.37 -2.12
C ALA A 41 8.05 25.78 -2.42
N ASN A 42 8.65 26.59 -1.54
CA ASN A 42 9.99 27.16 -1.69
C ASN A 42 11.11 26.27 -1.11
N PHE A 43 10.78 25.14 -0.48
CA PHE A 43 11.71 24.31 0.29
C PHE A 43 12.45 25.09 1.40
N SER A 44 11.72 25.94 2.12
CA SER A 44 12.29 26.85 3.11
C SER A 44 12.85 26.11 4.33
N VAL A 45 13.90 26.67 4.97
CA VAL A 45 14.46 26.18 6.24
C VAL A 45 14.26 27.24 7.32
N ALA A 46 13.67 26.83 8.44
CA ALA A 46 13.41 27.66 9.63
C ALA A 46 14.17 27.14 10.86
N GLN A 47 14.07 27.86 11.98
CA GLN A 47 14.74 27.51 13.25
C GLN A 47 13.81 26.82 14.24
N SER A 48 12.51 27.14 14.18
CA SER A 48 11.53 26.72 15.16
C SER A 48 10.18 26.35 14.53
N VAL A 49 9.45 25.45 15.19
CA VAL A 49 8.05 25.12 14.92
C VAL A 49 7.25 25.04 16.22
N ALA A 50 6.07 25.66 16.24
CA ALA A 50 5.09 25.57 17.32
C ALA A 50 3.89 24.71 16.90
N VAL A 51 3.45 23.86 17.80
CA VAL A 51 2.26 23.00 17.66
C VAL A 51 1.21 23.42 18.68
N ARG A 52 -0.05 23.50 18.25
CA ARG A 52 -1.23 23.74 19.10
C ARG A 52 -2.33 22.76 18.73
N GLY A 53 -2.83 22.02 19.70
CA GLY A 53 -3.73 20.89 19.49
C GLY A 53 -3.09 19.92 18.50
N ASN A 54 -3.75 19.74 17.36
CA ASN A 54 -3.28 18.87 16.28
C ASN A 54 -2.72 19.62 15.07
N GLN A 55 -2.46 20.94 15.18
CA GLN A 55 -2.04 21.78 14.06
C GLN A 55 -0.72 22.50 14.35
N ILE A 56 -0.03 22.86 13.27
CA ILE A 56 1.12 23.75 13.29
C ILE A 56 0.60 25.18 13.50
N ALA A 57 1.02 25.80 14.61
CA ALA A 57 0.63 27.16 14.96
C ALA A 57 1.54 28.21 14.31
N ALA A 58 2.85 27.94 14.24
CA ALA A 58 3.84 28.82 13.61
C ALA A 58 5.10 28.05 13.20
N VAL A 59 5.80 28.57 12.19
CA VAL A 59 7.13 28.14 11.75
C VAL A 59 7.94 29.39 11.45
N GLY A 60 9.18 29.47 11.93
CA GLY A 60 9.99 30.68 11.74
C GLY A 60 11.28 30.71 12.55
N THR A 61 11.72 31.92 12.90
CA THR A 61 12.87 32.13 13.79
C THR A 61 12.55 31.71 15.22
N ASP A 62 13.57 31.41 16.02
CA ASP A 62 13.38 31.09 17.44
C ASP A 62 12.69 32.25 18.19
N SER A 63 13.08 33.49 17.91
CA SER A 63 12.53 34.67 18.58
C SER A 63 11.05 34.89 18.25
N ASP A 64 10.61 34.58 17.03
CA ASP A 64 9.21 34.74 16.63
C ASP A 64 8.33 33.63 17.18
N VAL A 65 8.78 32.38 17.09
CA VAL A 65 7.97 31.24 17.54
C VAL A 65 7.87 31.20 19.07
N MET A 66 8.92 31.59 19.80
CA MET A 66 8.89 31.63 21.27
C MET A 66 7.89 32.64 21.85
N LYS A 67 7.38 33.60 21.05
CA LYS A 67 6.27 34.49 21.47
C LYS A 67 4.98 33.73 21.77
N LEU A 68 4.84 32.50 21.26
CA LEU A 68 3.70 31.62 21.52
C LEU A 68 3.88 30.76 22.77
N ALA A 69 5.03 30.82 23.44
CA ALA A 69 5.26 30.06 24.66
C ALA A 69 4.39 30.60 25.82
N GLY A 70 3.68 29.70 26.48
CA GLY A 70 2.93 29.94 27.70
C GLY A 70 3.42 29.09 28.87
N PRO A 71 2.82 29.24 30.06
CA PRO A 71 3.24 28.54 31.27
C PRO A 71 3.24 27.01 31.17
N ASN A 72 2.38 26.44 30.31
CA ASN A 72 2.23 24.99 30.11
C ASN A 72 2.87 24.50 28.80
N THR A 73 3.50 25.39 28.02
CA THR A 73 4.12 25.01 26.75
C THR A 73 5.34 24.14 27.03
N GLN A 74 5.36 22.94 26.46
CA GLN A 74 6.56 22.13 26.42
C GLN A 74 7.52 22.73 25.40
N VAL A 75 8.72 23.13 25.82
CA VAL A 75 9.75 23.67 24.93
C VAL A 75 10.90 22.68 24.86
N LEU A 76 11.20 22.18 23.67
CA LEU A 76 12.35 21.30 23.40
C LEU A 76 13.39 22.06 22.57
N ASP A 77 14.58 22.22 23.14
CA ASP A 77 15.74 22.76 22.42
C ASP A 77 16.39 21.65 21.60
N LEU A 78 16.33 21.71 20.27
CA LEU A 78 16.75 20.61 19.41
C LEU A 78 18.27 20.50 19.22
N LYS A 79 19.04 21.51 19.67
CA LYS A 79 20.52 21.56 19.52
C LYS A 79 20.98 21.36 18.08
N GLY A 80 20.30 22.00 17.13
CA GLY A 80 20.59 21.96 15.70
C GLY A 80 20.07 20.73 14.95
N ARG A 81 19.38 19.80 15.62
CA ARG A 81 18.77 18.63 14.95
C ARG A 81 17.75 19.04 13.89
N THR A 82 17.59 18.18 12.89
CA THR A 82 16.72 18.46 11.74
C THR A 82 15.28 18.07 12.03
N VAL A 83 14.34 18.91 11.59
CA VAL A 83 12.90 18.63 11.63
C VAL A 83 12.38 18.59 10.20
N ILE A 84 11.58 17.58 9.89
CA ILE A 84 10.91 17.42 8.59
C ILE A 84 9.41 17.16 8.79
N PRO A 85 8.56 17.36 7.76
CA PRO A 85 7.21 16.80 7.77
C PRO A 85 7.25 15.28 7.97
N GLY A 86 6.18 14.76 8.57
CA GLY A 86 5.96 13.33 8.69
C GLY A 86 6.04 12.64 7.33
N LEU A 87 6.74 11.51 7.27
CA LEU A 87 6.85 10.75 6.02
C LEU A 87 5.50 10.09 5.70
N ILE A 88 5.19 10.07 4.41
CA ILE A 88 3.99 9.49 3.81
C ILE A 88 4.45 8.39 2.86
N ASP A 89 4.12 7.16 3.20
CA ASP A 89 4.37 5.99 2.34
C ASP A 89 3.11 5.69 1.53
N THR A 90 3.13 5.92 0.21
CA THR A 90 1.91 5.85 -0.61
C THR A 90 1.49 4.44 -1.01
N HIS A 91 2.33 3.44 -0.77
CA HIS A 91 1.96 2.04 -0.94
C HIS A 91 2.78 1.14 -0.02
N ARG A 92 2.08 0.37 0.81
CA ARG A 92 2.67 -0.66 1.67
C ARG A 92 1.71 -1.80 1.94
N HIS A 93 2.16 -3.04 2.03
CA HIS A 93 1.30 -4.18 2.42
C HIS A 93 1.07 -4.29 3.94
N ILE A 94 0.84 -3.17 4.63
CA ILE A 94 0.82 -3.04 6.09
C ILE A 94 -0.08 -4.07 6.82
N HIS A 95 -1.24 -4.41 6.27
CA HIS A 95 -2.17 -5.37 6.87
C HIS A 95 -1.68 -6.83 6.76
N GLY A 96 -1.09 -7.20 5.63
CA GLY A 96 -0.49 -8.52 5.42
C GLY A 96 0.82 -8.66 6.18
N GLU A 97 1.60 -7.57 6.24
CA GLU A 97 2.83 -7.49 7.03
C GLU A 97 2.58 -7.77 8.51
N ALA A 98 1.63 -7.03 9.11
CA ALA A 98 1.31 -7.22 10.52
C ALA A 98 0.82 -8.64 10.85
N GLN A 99 0.05 -9.27 9.95
CA GLN A 99 -0.39 -10.66 10.12
C GLN A 99 0.77 -11.65 10.02
N SER A 100 1.68 -11.46 9.06
CA SER A 100 2.87 -12.29 8.90
C SER A 100 3.82 -12.19 10.10
N ASP A 101 4.08 -10.96 10.57
CA ASP A 101 5.05 -10.69 11.64
C ASP A 101 4.55 -11.09 13.03
N TYR A 102 3.30 -10.73 13.34
CA TYR A 102 2.79 -10.79 14.70
C TYR A 102 1.68 -11.83 14.89
N GLY A 103 1.19 -12.43 13.80
CA GLY A 103 0.16 -13.48 13.82
C GLY A 103 0.71 -14.90 14.03
N GLY A 104 1.99 -15.06 14.40
CA GLY A 104 2.63 -16.36 14.57
C GLY A 104 1.97 -17.27 15.62
N ASP A 105 1.31 -16.67 16.62
CA ASP A 105 0.59 -17.38 17.68
C ASP A 105 -0.89 -17.65 17.34
N TRP A 106 -1.39 -17.16 16.20
CA TRP A 106 -2.75 -17.44 15.79
C TRP A 106 -2.91 -18.90 15.38
N THR A 107 -3.96 -19.54 15.88
CA THR A 107 -4.33 -20.87 15.42
C THR A 107 -4.91 -20.78 13.99
N PRO A 108 -4.87 -21.88 13.21
CA PRO A 108 -5.52 -21.93 11.89
C PRO A 108 -7.00 -21.52 11.92
N GLU A 109 -7.72 -21.80 13.00
CA GLU A 109 -9.12 -21.40 13.20
C GLU A 109 -9.30 -19.89 13.38
N MET A 110 -8.31 -19.22 13.99
CA MET A 110 -8.27 -17.75 14.08
C MET A 110 -7.91 -17.13 12.72
N GLN A 111 -6.90 -17.69 12.04
CA GLN A 111 -6.49 -17.22 10.71
C GLN A 111 -7.54 -17.51 9.62
N LYS A 112 -8.41 -18.50 9.84
CA LYS A 112 -9.33 -19.06 8.82
C LYS A 112 -8.59 -19.64 7.60
N VAL A 113 -7.33 -20.03 7.77
CA VAL A 113 -6.49 -20.60 6.70
C VAL A 113 -5.75 -21.83 7.22
N TYR A 114 -5.65 -22.86 6.37
CA TYR A 114 -5.03 -24.14 6.70
C TYR A 114 -3.85 -24.42 5.77
N LYS A 115 -2.68 -24.66 6.35
CA LYS A 115 -1.42 -24.79 5.59
C LYS A 115 -1.26 -26.18 4.96
N VAL A 116 -0.86 -26.20 3.69
CA VAL A 116 -0.26 -27.35 3.02
C VAL A 116 1.26 -27.13 2.99
N ASP A 117 2.02 -28.06 3.56
CA ASP A 117 3.48 -28.01 3.59
C ASP A 117 4.07 -28.58 2.31
N TRP A 118 4.68 -27.72 1.51
CA TRP A 118 5.27 -28.08 0.24
C TRP A 118 6.68 -28.67 0.37
N ARG A 119 7.25 -28.69 1.58
CA ARG A 119 8.54 -29.34 1.83
C ARG A 119 8.39 -30.84 1.67
N GLY A 120 9.08 -31.39 0.68
CA GLY A 120 9.08 -32.83 0.41
C GLY A 120 7.90 -33.33 -0.44
N VAL A 121 6.99 -32.44 -0.89
CA VAL A 121 5.97 -32.80 -1.88
C VAL A 121 6.66 -33.21 -3.19
N ARG A 122 6.29 -34.36 -3.75
CA ARG A 122 6.84 -34.85 -5.04
C ARG A 122 5.75 -35.18 -6.04
N THR A 123 4.55 -35.43 -5.56
CA THR A 123 3.39 -35.85 -6.35
C THR A 123 2.14 -35.12 -5.89
N LYS A 124 1.08 -35.15 -6.70
CA LYS A 124 -0.24 -34.68 -6.27
C LYS A 124 -0.79 -35.45 -5.06
N ASP A 125 -0.47 -36.74 -4.93
CA ASP A 125 -0.97 -37.58 -3.85
C ASP A 125 -0.41 -37.14 -2.48
N ASP A 126 0.82 -36.62 -2.44
CA ASP A 126 1.38 -36.02 -1.22
C ASP A 126 0.54 -34.83 -0.73
N VAL A 127 0.05 -34.02 -1.66
CA VAL A 127 -0.86 -32.89 -1.36
C VAL A 127 -2.20 -33.40 -0.87
N LEU A 128 -2.80 -34.37 -1.57
CA LEU A 128 -4.10 -34.93 -1.19
C LEU A 128 -4.06 -35.61 0.20
N ASN A 129 -2.97 -36.29 0.53
CA ASN A 129 -2.76 -36.91 1.84
C ASN A 129 -2.68 -35.87 2.96
N GLN A 130 -2.01 -34.73 2.72
CA GLN A 130 -2.01 -33.62 3.67
C GLN A 130 -3.41 -33.03 3.86
N VAL A 131 -4.15 -32.80 2.77
CA VAL A 131 -5.54 -32.30 2.85
C VAL A 131 -6.42 -33.26 3.64
N LYS A 132 -6.31 -34.57 3.41
CA LYS A 132 -7.00 -35.58 4.22
C LYS A 132 -6.63 -35.50 5.70
N GLY A 133 -5.34 -35.34 6.02
CA GLY A 133 -4.89 -35.14 7.41
C GLY A 133 -5.48 -33.88 8.06
N LEU A 134 -5.67 -32.79 7.30
CA LEU A 134 -6.38 -31.60 7.79
C LEU A 134 -7.85 -31.89 8.05
N MET A 135 -8.54 -32.62 7.16
CA MET A 135 -9.92 -33.04 7.37
C MET A 135 -10.07 -33.87 8.65
N ASP A 136 -9.17 -34.84 8.85
CA ASP A 136 -9.18 -35.72 10.03
C ASP A 136 -8.85 -34.95 11.32
N LYS A 137 -7.95 -33.97 11.26
CA LYS A 137 -7.56 -33.18 12.44
C LYS A 137 -8.64 -32.20 12.89
N TYR A 138 -9.23 -31.43 11.96
CA TYR A 138 -10.12 -30.32 12.28
C TYR A 138 -11.61 -30.69 12.25
N GLN A 139 -11.97 -31.83 11.65
CA GLN A 139 -13.34 -32.35 11.65
C GLN A 139 -14.36 -31.30 11.16
N PHE A 140 -14.06 -30.65 10.02
CA PHE A 140 -14.90 -29.63 9.40
C PHE A 140 -16.34 -30.11 9.19
N LYS A 141 -17.31 -29.24 9.46
CA LYS A 141 -18.73 -29.58 9.24
C LYS A 141 -19.04 -29.62 7.75
N PRO A 142 -19.93 -30.51 7.27
CA PRO A 142 -20.34 -30.51 5.86
C PRO A 142 -20.81 -29.12 5.40
N GLY A 143 -20.28 -28.64 4.28
CA GLY A 143 -20.58 -27.32 3.72
C GLY A 143 -19.73 -26.16 4.27
N GLU A 144 -18.92 -26.38 5.30
CA GLU A 144 -17.97 -25.39 5.79
C GLU A 144 -16.86 -25.13 4.78
N TRP A 145 -16.59 -23.85 4.48
CA TRP A 145 -15.51 -23.45 3.57
C TRP A 145 -14.14 -23.71 4.17
N ILE A 146 -13.28 -24.34 3.37
CA ILE A 146 -11.90 -24.64 3.74
C ILE A 146 -10.96 -23.85 2.84
N HIS A 147 -10.22 -22.91 3.44
CA HIS A 147 -9.20 -22.15 2.73
C HIS A 147 -7.83 -22.77 2.96
N LEU A 148 -7.22 -23.30 1.91
CA LEU A 148 -5.92 -23.91 1.93
C LEU A 148 -4.87 -22.90 1.46
N ILE A 149 -3.81 -22.72 2.25
CA ILE A 149 -2.66 -21.92 1.82
C ILE A 149 -1.45 -22.79 1.52
N ASN A 150 -0.93 -22.55 0.34
CA ASN A 150 0.37 -22.92 -0.15
C ASN A 150 1.40 -21.90 0.39
N GLN A 151 2.37 -22.34 1.20
CA GLN A 151 3.46 -21.49 1.72
C GLN A 151 4.65 -21.34 0.76
N MET A 152 4.52 -21.73 -0.51
CA MET A 152 5.56 -21.50 -1.49
C MET A 152 5.66 -20.01 -1.78
N SER A 153 6.85 -19.46 -1.54
CA SER A 153 7.27 -18.22 -2.17
C SER A 153 7.82 -18.56 -3.54
N LEU A 154 7.01 -18.39 -4.59
CA LEU A 154 7.48 -18.48 -5.98
C LEU A 154 8.41 -17.30 -6.35
N VAL A 155 8.63 -16.33 -5.45
CA VAL A 155 9.60 -15.24 -5.62
C VAL A 155 11.01 -15.78 -5.87
N GLY A 156 11.34 -16.96 -5.34
CA GLY A 156 12.62 -17.66 -5.58
C GLY A 156 12.84 -18.18 -7.01
N LEU A 157 11.80 -18.20 -7.85
CA LEU A 157 11.93 -18.46 -9.30
C LEU A 157 12.34 -17.22 -10.09
N GLU A 158 12.17 -16.03 -9.51
CA GLU A 158 12.14 -14.77 -10.27
C GLU A 158 13.40 -13.90 -10.06
N GLY A 159 14.37 -14.38 -9.26
CA GLY A 159 15.68 -13.74 -9.06
C GLY A 159 16.56 -14.58 -8.13
N GLY A 160 17.66 -15.14 -8.65
CA GLY A 160 18.42 -16.20 -7.99
C GLY A 160 18.84 -15.90 -6.53
N SER A 161 18.30 -16.68 -5.57
CA SER A 161 18.98 -17.07 -4.31
C SER A 161 18.13 -17.94 -3.36
N GLY A 162 17.11 -18.68 -3.81
CA GLY A 162 16.33 -19.54 -2.90
C GLY A 162 15.79 -20.80 -3.55
N GLN A 163 16.01 -21.95 -2.90
CA GLN A 163 15.58 -23.31 -3.27
C GLN A 163 14.05 -23.53 -3.38
N SER A 164 13.25 -22.46 -3.41
CA SER A 164 11.79 -22.48 -3.26
C SER A 164 11.10 -22.18 -4.59
N GLY A 165 10.83 -23.24 -5.36
CA GLY A 165 10.09 -23.15 -6.62
C GLY A 165 10.74 -23.99 -7.72
N SER A 166 10.82 -25.30 -7.57
CA SER A 166 11.26 -26.14 -8.68
C SER A 166 10.18 -26.21 -9.76
N ALA A 167 10.60 -26.38 -11.02
CA ALA A 167 9.72 -26.70 -12.14
C ALA A 167 8.72 -27.84 -11.84
N SER A 168 9.11 -28.78 -10.96
CA SER A 168 8.28 -29.89 -10.52
C SER A 168 7.08 -29.47 -9.68
N PHE A 169 7.19 -28.44 -8.81
CA PHE A 169 6.05 -27.97 -8.03
C PHE A 169 5.01 -27.26 -8.88
N ALA A 170 5.47 -26.40 -9.80
CA ALA A 170 4.59 -25.75 -10.77
C ALA A 170 3.79 -26.78 -11.57
N LYS A 171 4.44 -27.88 -12.00
CA LYS A 171 3.75 -28.99 -12.67
C LYS A 171 2.67 -29.64 -11.78
N ILE A 172 2.95 -29.89 -10.50
CA ILE A 172 1.97 -30.54 -9.60
C ILE A 172 0.71 -29.68 -9.48
N ILE A 173 0.89 -28.38 -9.22
CA ILE A 173 -0.22 -27.45 -9.02
C ILE A 173 -0.97 -27.20 -10.33
N MET A 174 -0.25 -26.95 -11.43
CA MET A 174 -0.82 -26.44 -12.68
C MET A 174 -1.21 -27.55 -13.68
N ASP A 175 -0.67 -28.76 -13.55
CA ASP A 175 -0.94 -29.85 -14.48
C ASP A 175 -1.55 -31.08 -13.81
N ASP A 176 -1.12 -31.45 -12.60
CA ASP A 176 -1.52 -32.72 -11.99
C ASP A 176 -2.73 -32.61 -11.05
N LEU A 177 -2.87 -31.48 -10.34
CA LEU A 177 -4.02 -31.17 -9.49
C LEU A 177 -5.14 -30.53 -10.30
N ASN A 178 -6.38 -30.79 -9.90
CA ASN A 178 -7.60 -30.17 -10.40
C ASN A 178 -8.73 -30.43 -9.39
N ARG A 179 -9.93 -29.93 -9.67
CA ARG A 179 -11.08 -30.06 -8.77
C ARG A 179 -11.44 -31.51 -8.46
N TRP A 180 -11.33 -32.41 -9.43
CA TRP A 180 -11.70 -33.83 -9.23
C TRP A 180 -10.73 -34.54 -8.29
N GLU A 181 -9.47 -34.13 -8.29
CA GLU A 181 -8.48 -34.60 -7.31
C GLU A 181 -8.83 -34.12 -5.91
N LEU A 182 -9.21 -32.85 -5.74
CA LEU A 182 -9.64 -32.32 -4.43
C LEU A 182 -10.95 -32.95 -3.95
N ASP A 183 -11.89 -33.25 -4.85
CA ASP A 183 -13.16 -33.89 -4.52
C ASP A 183 -12.96 -35.25 -3.83
N LYS A 184 -11.89 -35.99 -4.16
CA LYS A 184 -11.58 -37.31 -3.55
C LYS A 184 -11.36 -37.22 -2.04
N VAL A 185 -10.87 -36.08 -1.55
CA VAL A 185 -10.51 -35.88 -0.13
C VAL A 185 -11.40 -34.86 0.57
N THR A 186 -12.21 -34.10 -0.17
CA THR A 186 -13.12 -33.07 0.36
C THR A 186 -14.53 -33.11 -0.25
N PRO A 187 -15.20 -34.28 -0.33
CA PRO A 187 -16.44 -34.44 -1.10
C PRO A 187 -17.61 -33.59 -0.57
N ASN A 188 -17.59 -33.23 0.71
CA ASN A 188 -18.70 -32.56 1.39
C ASN A 188 -18.46 -31.07 1.68
N ASN A 189 -17.27 -30.55 1.39
CA ASN A 189 -16.83 -29.20 1.79
C ASN A 189 -16.35 -28.42 0.58
N PRO A 190 -16.76 -27.15 0.39
CA PRO A 190 -16.13 -26.31 -0.62
C PRO A 190 -14.70 -25.96 -0.20
N VAL A 191 -13.77 -26.13 -1.14
CA VAL A 191 -12.33 -25.86 -0.92
C VAL A 191 -11.87 -24.76 -1.87
N ALA A 192 -11.06 -23.85 -1.35
CA ALA A 192 -10.27 -22.92 -2.14
C ALA A 192 -8.80 -23.00 -1.70
N MET A 193 -7.91 -23.37 -2.62
CA MET A 193 -6.47 -23.37 -2.41
C MET A 193 -5.83 -22.23 -3.20
N ASN A 194 -5.03 -21.38 -2.55
CA ASN A 194 -4.26 -20.39 -3.30
C ASN A 194 -3.16 -21.07 -4.15
N LEU A 195 -2.89 -20.55 -5.34
CA LEU A 195 -1.85 -21.10 -6.22
C LEU A 195 -0.42 -20.66 -5.85
N GLY A 196 -0.20 -20.16 -4.63
CA GLY A 196 1.13 -19.75 -4.12
C GLY A 196 1.70 -18.47 -4.74
N ILE A 197 0.85 -17.68 -5.38
CA ILE A 197 1.25 -16.48 -6.12
C ILE A 197 0.55 -15.27 -5.49
N PRO A 198 1.27 -14.45 -4.69
CA PRO A 198 0.66 -13.36 -3.92
C PRO A 198 -0.05 -12.32 -4.79
N GLU A 199 0.53 -11.91 -5.92
CA GLU A 199 0.04 -10.77 -6.71
C GLU A 199 -1.15 -11.12 -7.62
N PHE A 200 -1.47 -12.41 -7.74
CA PHE A 200 -2.45 -12.90 -8.70
C PHE A 200 -3.72 -13.46 -8.10
N MET A 201 -3.71 -13.83 -6.82
CA MET A 201 -4.87 -14.47 -6.21
C MET A 201 -5.40 -15.64 -7.05
N GLY A 202 -4.55 -16.37 -7.78
CA GLY A 202 -4.98 -17.56 -8.53
C GLY A 202 -5.47 -18.60 -7.53
N GLY A 203 -6.58 -19.28 -7.84
CA GLY A 203 -7.20 -20.23 -6.92
C GLY A 203 -7.48 -21.56 -7.60
N LEU A 204 -7.18 -22.66 -6.91
CA LEU A 204 -7.70 -23.98 -7.26
C LEU A 204 -8.88 -24.31 -6.34
N VAL A 205 -10.04 -24.57 -6.92
CA VAL A 205 -11.27 -24.94 -6.20
C VAL A 205 -11.74 -26.35 -6.53
N ASN A 206 -12.45 -26.98 -5.61
CA ASN A 206 -13.11 -28.27 -5.84
C ASN A 206 -14.50 -28.10 -6.48
N SER A 207 -15.20 -29.20 -6.81
CA SER A 207 -16.48 -29.12 -7.51
C SER A 207 -17.56 -28.40 -6.71
N LYS A 208 -17.62 -28.62 -5.39
CA LYS A 208 -18.60 -27.96 -4.52
C LYS A 208 -18.40 -26.43 -4.49
N ALA A 209 -17.14 -25.97 -4.51
CA ALA A 209 -16.84 -24.55 -4.60
C ALA A 209 -17.19 -23.97 -5.99
N VAL A 210 -16.96 -24.71 -7.09
CA VAL A 210 -17.42 -24.30 -8.43
C VAL A 210 -18.93 -24.12 -8.45
N ASP A 211 -19.70 -25.06 -7.91
CA ASP A 211 -21.17 -24.98 -7.90
C ASP A 211 -21.67 -23.73 -7.16
N ILE A 212 -21.09 -23.43 -5.98
CA ILE A 212 -21.45 -22.24 -5.20
C ILE A 212 -21.12 -20.95 -5.97
N LEU A 213 -19.92 -20.87 -6.56
CA LEU A 213 -19.48 -19.69 -7.31
C LEU A 213 -20.34 -19.47 -8.56
N TRP A 214 -20.64 -20.52 -9.32
CA TRP A 214 -21.49 -20.42 -10.51
C TRP A 214 -22.94 -20.09 -10.16
N ALA A 215 -23.47 -20.63 -9.05
CA ALA A 215 -24.82 -20.30 -8.59
C ALA A 215 -24.94 -18.83 -8.18
N ARG A 216 -23.91 -18.27 -7.53
CA ARG A 216 -23.92 -16.88 -7.04
C ARG A 216 -23.53 -15.85 -8.10
N HIS A 217 -22.57 -16.20 -8.95
CA HIS A 217 -21.85 -15.25 -9.83
C HIS A 217 -21.82 -15.69 -11.30
N GLY A 218 -22.66 -16.65 -11.69
CA GLY A 218 -22.61 -17.29 -13.01
C GLY A 218 -22.60 -16.33 -14.20
N ASP A 219 -23.34 -15.22 -14.14
CA ASP A 219 -23.38 -14.23 -15.22
C ASP A 219 -22.06 -13.46 -15.34
N VAL A 220 -21.47 -13.08 -14.20
CA VAL A 220 -20.16 -12.43 -14.15
C VAL A 220 -19.08 -13.40 -14.64
N ILE A 221 -19.12 -14.67 -14.20
CA ILE A 221 -18.15 -15.69 -14.61
C ILE A 221 -18.26 -16.01 -16.10
N LYS A 222 -19.47 -16.14 -16.65
CA LYS A 222 -19.66 -16.39 -18.09
C LYS A 222 -19.14 -15.24 -18.95
N LYS A 223 -19.37 -13.99 -18.53
CA LYS A 223 -18.94 -12.81 -19.30
C LYS A 223 -17.45 -12.52 -19.13
N TYR A 224 -16.96 -12.57 -17.90
CA TYR A 224 -15.67 -12.01 -17.51
C TYR A 224 -14.70 -13.02 -16.90
N GLY A 225 -15.18 -14.19 -16.53
CA GLY A 225 -14.41 -15.16 -15.76
C GLY A 225 -13.21 -15.67 -16.53
N ARG A 226 -12.05 -15.70 -15.86
CA ARG A 226 -10.86 -16.41 -16.32
C ARG A 226 -10.70 -17.66 -15.48
N PHE A 227 -10.83 -18.80 -16.11
CA PHE A 227 -10.71 -20.10 -15.48
C PHE A 227 -10.27 -21.12 -16.52
N TRP A 228 -9.73 -22.23 -16.06
CA TRP A 228 -9.28 -23.28 -16.95
C TRP A 228 -10.36 -24.35 -17.13
N ILE A 229 -10.29 -25.03 -18.27
CA ILE A 229 -11.23 -26.06 -18.70
C ILE A 229 -10.51 -27.37 -19.02
N ASP A 230 -11.22 -28.49 -18.84
CA ASP A 230 -10.78 -29.79 -19.33
C ASP A 230 -10.99 -29.94 -20.84
N ASN A 231 -10.57 -31.09 -21.37
CA ASN A 231 -10.75 -31.47 -22.77
C ASN A 231 -12.23 -31.57 -23.20
N THR A 232 -13.18 -31.50 -22.26
CA THR A 232 -14.64 -31.47 -22.52
C THR A 232 -15.23 -30.06 -22.39
N GLY A 233 -14.42 -29.05 -22.08
CA GLY A 233 -14.85 -27.67 -21.89
C GLY A 233 -15.44 -27.36 -20.52
N ARG A 234 -15.36 -28.29 -19.55
CA ARG A 234 -15.87 -28.05 -18.18
C ARG A 234 -14.77 -27.39 -17.33
N PRO A 235 -15.12 -26.45 -16.43
CA PRO A 235 -14.14 -25.85 -15.51
C PRO A 235 -13.36 -26.94 -14.78
N ASP A 236 -12.04 -26.85 -14.73
CA ASP A 236 -11.19 -27.85 -14.04
C ASP A 236 -10.92 -27.48 -12.58
N GLY A 237 -11.35 -26.30 -12.15
CA GLY A 237 -11.14 -25.76 -10.80
C GLY A 237 -10.10 -24.65 -10.70
N HIS A 238 -9.26 -24.43 -11.72
CA HIS A 238 -8.33 -23.30 -11.70
C HIS A 238 -9.06 -22.01 -12.08
N LEU A 239 -8.93 -21.00 -11.23
CA LEU A 239 -9.48 -19.68 -11.38
C LEU A 239 -8.35 -18.65 -11.40
N GLU A 240 -8.51 -17.64 -12.25
CA GLU A 240 -7.63 -16.48 -12.35
C GLU A 240 -8.47 -15.19 -12.26
N PRO A 241 -7.86 -14.02 -11.96
CA PRO A 241 -8.60 -12.77 -11.92
C PRO A 241 -9.29 -12.46 -13.27
N PRO A 242 -10.55 -12.00 -13.24
CA PRO A 242 -11.31 -11.60 -12.05
C PRO A 242 -12.04 -12.75 -11.35
N ALA A 243 -12.18 -13.94 -11.95
CA ALA A 243 -12.97 -15.04 -11.38
C ALA A 243 -12.45 -15.49 -10.01
N SER A 244 -11.13 -15.57 -9.84
CA SER A 244 -10.54 -15.97 -8.56
C SER A 244 -10.80 -14.96 -7.43
N ARG A 245 -11.04 -13.68 -7.75
CA ARG A 245 -11.40 -12.65 -6.75
C ARG A 245 -12.79 -12.85 -6.17
N LEU A 246 -13.67 -13.58 -6.86
CA LEU A 246 -14.98 -13.94 -6.32
C LEU A 246 -14.88 -14.84 -5.08
N LEU A 247 -13.73 -15.50 -4.87
CA LEU A 247 -13.45 -16.28 -3.65
C LEU A 247 -13.48 -15.42 -2.39
N LEU A 248 -13.10 -14.14 -2.49
CA LEU A 248 -13.15 -13.20 -1.36
C LEU A 248 -14.57 -12.98 -0.83
N SER A 249 -15.59 -13.25 -1.65
CA SER A 249 -16.99 -13.10 -1.25
C SER A 249 -17.52 -14.28 -0.41
N VAL A 250 -16.76 -15.37 -0.32
CA VAL A 250 -17.19 -16.65 0.25
C VAL A 250 -16.21 -17.24 1.27
N VAL A 251 -14.95 -16.83 1.25
CA VAL A 251 -13.94 -17.24 2.24
C VAL A 251 -14.09 -16.39 3.51
N PRO A 252 -14.19 -16.99 4.71
CA PRO A 252 -14.27 -16.25 5.97
C PRO A 252 -13.02 -15.39 6.20
N ALA A 253 -13.20 -14.18 6.73
CA ALA A 253 -12.12 -13.29 7.14
C ALA A 253 -11.95 -13.26 8.67
N PRO A 254 -10.76 -12.92 9.19
CA PRO A 254 -10.54 -12.75 10.63
C PRO A 254 -11.39 -11.61 11.23
N ASP A 255 -11.65 -11.68 12.54
CA ASP A 255 -12.36 -10.62 13.25
C ASP A 255 -11.48 -9.35 13.33
N PRO A 256 -12.02 -8.15 13.01
CA PRO A 256 -11.31 -6.89 13.21
C PRO A 256 -10.74 -6.68 14.62
N ALA A 257 -11.39 -7.22 15.66
CA ALA A 257 -10.92 -7.15 17.03
C ALA A 257 -9.64 -7.96 17.27
N ASP A 258 -9.46 -9.06 16.55
CA ASP A 258 -8.25 -9.89 16.60
C ASP A 258 -7.12 -9.24 15.78
N LEU A 259 -7.45 -8.62 14.65
CA LEU A 259 -6.48 -7.94 13.77
C LEU A 259 -5.86 -6.68 14.40
N ALA A 260 -6.66 -5.89 15.12
CA ALA A 260 -6.25 -4.59 15.65
C ALA A 260 -4.96 -4.63 16.50
N PRO A 261 -4.79 -5.56 17.47
CA PRO A 261 -3.53 -5.69 18.22
C PRO A 261 -2.30 -5.98 17.36
N LEU A 262 -2.44 -6.74 16.26
CA LEU A 262 -1.33 -7.00 15.35
C LEU A 262 -0.94 -5.74 14.59
N TYR A 263 -1.94 -5.01 14.10
CA TYR A 263 -1.71 -3.78 13.33
C TYR A 263 -1.06 -2.71 14.19
N LYS A 264 -1.47 -2.60 15.46
CA LYS A 264 -0.85 -1.70 16.43
C LYS A 264 0.66 -1.92 16.55
N LYS A 265 1.11 -3.17 16.71
CA LYS A 265 2.56 -3.50 16.79
C LYS A 265 3.31 -3.07 15.53
N ASN A 266 2.73 -3.31 14.36
CA ASN A 266 3.34 -2.90 13.10
C ASN A 266 3.42 -1.37 12.96
N ILE A 267 2.35 -0.65 13.32
CA ILE A 267 2.33 0.82 13.32
C ILE A 267 3.45 1.40 14.19
N GLU A 268 3.70 0.81 15.37
CA GLU A 268 4.75 1.28 16.27
C GLU A 268 6.14 1.25 15.62
N GLU A 269 6.44 0.25 14.76
CA GLU A 269 7.70 0.20 14.00
C GLU A 269 7.77 1.26 12.88
N LEU A 270 6.65 1.51 12.21
CA LEU A 270 6.57 2.55 11.17
C LEU A 270 6.76 3.95 11.77
N ASN A 271 6.13 4.19 12.91
CA ASN A 271 6.29 5.41 13.68
C ASN A 271 7.75 5.65 14.10
N ALA A 272 8.45 4.60 14.53
CA ALA A 272 9.86 4.67 14.88
C ALA A 272 10.77 4.94 13.67
N SER A 273 10.29 4.64 12.46
CA SER A 273 10.95 4.96 11.19
C SER A 273 10.61 6.36 10.64
N GLY A 274 9.74 7.11 11.32
CA GLY A 274 9.35 8.47 10.93
C GLY A 274 8.15 8.52 9.99
N ILE A 275 7.52 7.37 9.73
CA ILE A 275 6.28 7.30 8.95
C ILE A 275 5.12 7.73 9.84
N THR A 276 4.37 8.71 9.34
CA THR A 276 3.18 9.27 10.00
C THR A 276 1.90 8.91 9.27
N THR A 277 2.00 8.62 7.97
CA THR A 277 0.87 8.30 7.11
C THR A 277 1.23 7.15 6.18
N VAL A 278 0.31 6.21 6.02
CA VAL A 278 0.38 5.17 4.99
C VAL A 278 -0.83 5.30 4.07
N SER A 279 -0.60 5.10 2.79
CA SER A 279 -1.63 4.73 1.84
C SER A 279 -1.41 3.31 1.34
N THR A 280 -2.51 2.59 1.19
CA THR A 280 -2.50 1.19 0.76
C THR A 280 -3.90 0.78 0.32
N ARG A 281 -4.04 -0.42 -0.20
CA ARG A 281 -5.35 -1.07 -0.30
C ARG A 281 -5.66 -1.80 0.99
N LEU A 282 -6.92 -1.73 1.43
CA LEU A 282 -7.39 -2.50 2.57
C LEU A 282 -8.63 -3.31 2.19
N PRO A 283 -8.67 -4.60 2.59
CA PRO A 283 -9.93 -5.32 2.65
C PRO A 283 -10.80 -4.79 3.80
N GLN A 284 -12.08 -5.18 3.82
CA GLN A 284 -13.09 -4.55 4.67
C GLN A 284 -12.81 -4.73 6.17
N GLU A 285 -12.42 -5.93 6.57
CA GLU A 285 -12.02 -6.32 7.92
C GLU A 285 -10.78 -5.55 8.40
N SER A 286 -9.78 -5.36 7.53
CA SER A 286 -8.60 -4.59 7.88
C SER A 286 -8.95 -3.12 8.06
N ALA A 287 -9.75 -2.54 7.15
CA ALA A 287 -10.24 -1.18 7.29
C ALA A 287 -11.06 -1.00 8.57
N ALA A 288 -11.86 -2.00 8.97
CA ALA A 288 -12.58 -2.01 10.23
C ALA A 288 -11.64 -2.07 11.45
N ALA A 289 -10.55 -2.84 11.39
CA ALA A 289 -9.56 -2.93 12.46
C ALA A 289 -8.82 -1.59 12.69
N TYR A 290 -8.43 -0.88 11.61
CA TYR A 290 -7.85 0.47 11.75
C TYR A 290 -8.85 1.48 12.31
N LYS A 291 -10.12 1.43 11.88
CA LYS A 291 -11.19 2.27 12.48
C LYS A 291 -11.43 1.93 13.95
N LEU A 292 -11.31 0.66 14.33
CA LEU A 292 -11.42 0.22 15.72
C LEU A 292 -10.28 0.80 16.57
N LEU A 293 -9.03 0.74 16.09
CA LEU A 293 -7.89 1.39 16.75
C LEU A 293 -8.12 2.90 16.91
N ASP A 294 -8.65 3.57 15.88
CA ASP A 294 -8.96 5.01 15.93
C ASP A 294 -10.03 5.32 16.98
N SER A 295 -11.11 4.55 17.01
CA SER A 295 -12.21 4.72 17.98
C SER A 295 -11.77 4.54 19.44
N ARG A 296 -10.68 3.79 19.67
CA ARG A 296 -10.07 3.58 21.00
C ARG A 296 -8.98 4.60 21.32
N GLY A 297 -8.66 5.51 20.40
CA GLY A 297 -7.55 6.45 20.53
C GLY A 297 -6.17 5.78 20.44
N GLU A 298 -6.10 4.54 19.95
CA GLU A 298 -4.88 3.73 19.85
C GLU A 298 -4.19 3.84 18.49
N LEU A 299 -4.83 4.47 17.51
CA LEU A 299 -4.24 4.68 16.18
C LEU A 299 -3.23 5.85 16.19
N THR A 300 -1.95 5.52 16.08
CA THR A 300 -0.80 6.45 16.08
C THR A 300 -0.25 6.77 14.68
N LEU A 301 -1.02 6.48 13.64
CA LEU A 301 -0.69 6.70 12.23
C LEU A 301 -1.95 7.13 11.47
N ARG A 302 -1.80 7.89 10.39
CA ARG A 302 -2.86 8.18 9.43
C ARG A 302 -2.93 7.11 8.34
N MET A 303 -4.14 6.73 7.95
CA MET A 303 -4.43 5.67 6.98
C MET A 303 -5.38 6.17 5.89
N GLY A 304 -4.83 6.45 4.72
CA GLY A 304 -5.61 6.74 3.51
C GLY A 304 -5.68 5.50 2.61
N TYR A 305 -6.81 4.82 2.52
CA TYR A 305 -6.85 3.50 1.85
C TYR A 305 -7.73 3.43 0.60
N GLY A 306 -7.29 2.62 -0.36
CA GLY A 306 -8.09 2.14 -1.47
C GLY A 306 -8.94 0.94 -1.06
N MET A 307 -10.21 0.92 -1.47
CA MET A 307 -11.11 -0.20 -1.17
C MET A 307 -10.83 -1.38 -2.10
N GLU A 308 -10.37 -2.50 -1.53
CA GLU A 308 -9.91 -3.66 -2.31
C GLU A 308 -11.05 -4.56 -2.82
N TRP A 309 -11.92 -5.04 -1.93
CA TRP A 309 -12.94 -6.06 -2.25
C TRP A 309 -14.08 -5.59 -3.16
N VAL A 310 -14.06 -4.32 -3.52
CA VAL A 310 -15.00 -3.72 -4.46
C VAL A 310 -14.64 -4.16 -5.89
N PHE A 311 -13.38 -4.43 -6.23
CA PHE A 311 -13.02 -4.82 -7.59
C PHE A 311 -13.25 -6.31 -7.85
N GLY A 312 -14.06 -6.66 -8.85
CA GLY A 312 -14.29 -8.07 -9.26
C GLY A 312 -15.62 -8.65 -8.80
N ASN A 313 -16.29 -8.03 -7.82
CA ASN A 313 -17.40 -8.64 -7.09
C ASN A 313 -18.56 -7.66 -6.80
N LEU A 314 -18.73 -6.62 -7.61
CA LEU A 314 -19.87 -5.71 -7.51
C LEU A 314 -21.14 -6.32 -8.12
N PRO A 315 -22.22 -6.52 -7.35
CA PRO A 315 -23.53 -6.79 -7.91
C PRO A 315 -24.00 -5.53 -8.66
N ASN A 316 -24.28 -5.64 -9.96
CA ASN A 316 -24.61 -4.50 -10.82
C ASN A 316 -23.57 -3.35 -10.74
N LEU A 317 -22.62 -3.39 -11.67
CA LEU A 317 -21.46 -2.50 -11.71
C LEU A 317 -21.83 -1.00 -11.64
N ASP A 318 -22.83 -0.57 -12.41
CA ASP A 318 -23.23 0.84 -12.50
C ASP A 318 -23.74 1.37 -11.17
N ASN A 319 -24.72 0.69 -10.56
CA ASN A 319 -25.31 1.09 -9.28
C ASN A 319 -24.25 1.11 -8.16
N SER A 320 -23.38 0.11 -8.15
CA SER A 320 -22.32 -0.01 -7.16
C SER A 320 -21.29 1.12 -7.28
N LEU A 321 -20.82 1.43 -8.50
CA LEU A 321 -19.90 2.54 -8.71
C LEU A 321 -20.55 3.90 -8.40
N GLN A 322 -21.82 4.07 -8.73
CA GLN A 322 -22.57 5.28 -8.37
C GLN A 322 -22.68 5.45 -6.84
N ALA A 323 -22.86 4.37 -6.08
CA ALA A 323 -22.90 4.43 -4.62
C ALA A 323 -21.54 4.77 -3.99
N LEU A 324 -20.44 4.51 -4.71
CA LEU A 324 -19.08 4.87 -4.29
C LEU A 324 -18.69 6.28 -4.69
N ALA A 325 -19.36 6.84 -5.71
CA ALA A 325 -19.20 8.23 -6.09
C ALA A 325 -19.53 9.13 -4.89
N GLY A 326 -18.58 10.00 -4.51
CA GLY A 326 -18.70 10.87 -3.33
C GLY A 326 -18.06 10.32 -2.05
N ASN A 327 -17.74 9.03 -1.98
CA ASN A 327 -17.00 8.48 -0.84
C ASN A 327 -15.47 8.66 -0.96
N ILE A 328 -14.96 8.91 -2.17
CA ILE A 328 -13.54 9.17 -2.39
C ILE A 328 -13.14 10.50 -1.74
N GLY A 329 -12.12 10.46 -0.88
CA GLY A 329 -11.69 11.56 -0.03
C GLY A 329 -12.49 11.70 1.28
N SER A 330 -13.57 10.93 1.45
CA SER A 330 -14.39 10.97 2.67
C SER A 330 -13.77 10.16 3.81
N GLY A 331 -14.02 10.61 5.04
CA GLY A 331 -13.49 10.02 6.27
C GLY A 331 -13.02 11.08 7.27
N GLY A 332 -12.38 10.64 8.34
CA GLY A 332 -11.77 11.53 9.32
C GLY A 332 -10.40 12.05 8.87
N ASP A 333 -9.69 12.69 9.80
CA ASP A 333 -8.30 13.09 9.57
C ASP A 333 -7.30 11.95 9.80
N LYS A 334 -7.73 10.85 10.44
CA LYS A 334 -6.90 9.66 10.68
C LYS A 334 -7.18 8.49 9.76
N VAL A 335 -8.43 8.25 9.37
CA VAL A 335 -8.80 7.16 8.45
C VAL A 335 -9.78 7.68 7.39
N TRP A 336 -9.42 7.55 6.12
CA TRP A 336 -10.26 7.99 5.00
C TRP A 336 -10.04 7.13 3.75
N ILE A 337 -10.99 7.20 2.81
CA ILE A 337 -10.95 6.47 1.54
C ILE A 337 -10.22 7.31 0.50
N THR A 338 -9.19 6.78 -0.16
CA THR A 338 -8.43 7.49 -1.22
C THR A 338 -8.84 7.08 -2.63
N SER A 339 -9.34 5.86 -2.79
CA SER A 339 -9.59 5.24 -4.10
C SER A 339 -10.41 3.95 -3.99
N ILE A 340 -10.67 3.35 -5.15
CA ILE A 340 -10.89 1.91 -5.28
C ILE A 340 -9.60 1.27 -5.80
N ALA A 341 -9.28 0.07 -5.32
CA ALA A 341 -8.01 -0.59 -5.59
C ALA A 341 -8.22 -1.99 -6.21
N PRO A 342 -7.97 -2.17 -7.52
CA PRO A 342 -8.01 -3.45 -8.21
C PRO A 342 -7.09 -4.57 -7.70
N THR A 343 -6.40 -4.44 -6.57
CA THR A 343 -5.27 -5.29 -6.15
C THR A 343 -4.11 -5.26 -7.16
N ALA A 344 -4.30 -5.82 -8.36
CA ALA A 344 -3.38 -5.83 -9.49
C ALA A 344 -4.12 -5.81 -10.84
N ILE A 345 -3.52 -5.21 -11.87
CA ILE A 345 -4.05 -5.26 -13.25
C ILE A 345 -3.15 -6.04 -14.22
N ASP A 346 -2.00 -6.52 -13.74
CA ASP A 346 -1.09 -7.43 -14.42
C ASP A 346 -0.25 -8.23 -13.43
N GLY A 347 0.83 -8.87 -13.91
CA GLY A 347 1.74 -9.61 -13.06
C GLY A 347 2.91 -8.88 -12.48
N ALA A 348 3.64 -9.59 -11.64
CA ALA A 348 4.95 -9.19 -11.16
C ALA A 348 6.06 -9.96 -11.89
N ALA A 349 7.26 -9.36 -11.90
CA ALA A 349 8.49 -9.96 -12.42
C ALA A 349 8.32 -10.65 -13.79
N THR A 350 8.52 -11.96 -13.86
CA THR A 350 8.46 -12.80 -15.09
C THR A 350 7.10 -12.78 -15.77
N ARG A 351 6.06 -12.31 -15.06
CA ARG A 351 4.67 -12.27 -15.52
C ARG A 351 4.14 -10.84 -15.67
N ALA A 352 4.99 -9.83 -15.43
CA ALA A 352 4.67 -8.45 -15.77
C ALA A 352 4.32 -8.37 -17.26
N CYS A 353 3.22 -7.69 -17.58
CA CYS A 353 2.74 -7.62 -18.96
C CYS A 353 3.59 -6.59 -19.73
N THR A 354 4.43 -7.07 -20.65
CA THR A 354 5.47 -6.24 -21.24
C THR A 354 5.56 -6.35 -22.75
N ASN A 355 5.91 -5.25 -23.40
CA ASN A 355 6.26 -5.22 -24.83
C ASN A 355 7.74 -5.52 -25.08
N GLN A 356 8.54 -5.71 -24.02
CA GLN A 356 9.96 -5.98 -24.14
C GLN A 356 10.20 -7.41 -24.63
N LYS A 357 11.07 -7.55 -25.63
CA LYS A 357 11.43 -8.87 -26.18
C LYS A 357 12.37 -9.58 -25.20
N ARG A 358 11.94 -10.74 -24.71
CA ARG A 358 12.77 -11.62 -23.86
C ARG A 358 13.96 -12.15 -24.65
N GLN A 359 15.16 -11.92 -24.14
CA GLN A 359 16.41 -12.49 -24.63
C GLN A 359 16.67 -13.88 -24.03
N VAL A 360 16.23 -14.09 -22.79
CA VAL A 360 16.32 -15.36 -22.05
C VAL A 360 14.96 -15.66 -21.41
N ALA A 361 14.55 -16.93 -21.38
CA ALA A 361 13.34 -17.35 -20.69
C ALA A 361 13.54 -17.33 -19.17
N PHE A 362 12.59 -16.78 -18.42
CA PHE A 362 12.61 -16.69 -16.96
C PHE A 362 12.24 -18.00 -16.23
N GLY A 363 12.01 -19.09 -16.97
CA GLY A 363 11.80 -20.43 -16.41
C GLY A 363 10.55 -21.11 -16.94
N VAL A 364 10.05 -22.13 -16.22
CA VAL A 364 8.86 -22.89 -16.64
C VAL A 364 7.59 -22.05 -16.69
N ILE A 365 7.55 -20.98 -15.88
CA ILE A 365 6.43 -20.06 -15.75
C ILE A 365 6.10 -19.36 -17.09
N ASP A 366 7.13 -19.11 -17.91
CA ASP A 366 7.00 -18.47 -19.22
C ASP A 366 6.17 -19.27 -20.21
N ARG A 367 6.06 -20.58 -20.03
CA ARG A 367 5.19 -21.43 -20.87
C ARG A 367 3.73 -21.03 -20.73
N TRP A 368 3.31 -20.64 -19.54
CA TRP A 368 1.93 -20.26 -19.27
C TRP A 368 1.70 -18.76 -19.55
N TRP A 369 2.75 -17.93 -19.45
CA TRP A 369 2.67 -16.47 -19.59
C TRP A 369 3.78 -15.87 -20.46
N PRO A 370 3.80 -16.16 -21.77
CA PRO A 370 4.90 -15.76 -22.66
C PRO A 370 5.10 -14.25 -22.79
N VAL A 371 4.03 -13.47 -22.62
CA VAL A 371 4.04 -11.99 -22.65
C VAL A 371 3.61 -11.38 -21.31
N GLY A 372 3.56 -12.20 -20.26
CA GLY A 372 2.98 -11.83 -18.96
C GLY A 372 1.45 -11.92 -18.91
N GLN A 373 0.88 -11.58 -17.76
CA GLN A 373 -0.56 -11.62 -17.53
C GLN A 373 -1.18 -10.27 -17.85
N CYS A 374 -1.44 -10.04 -19.13
CA CYS A 374 -2.02 -8.81 -19.63
C CYS A 374 -3.54 -8.79 -19.38
N GLN A 375 -3.96 -8.34 -18.20
CA GLN A 375 -5.39 -8.38 -17.85
C GLN A 375 -6.19 -7.28 -18.57
N THR A 376 -5.53 -6.19 -18.95
CA THR A 376 -6.13 -4.99 -19.55
C THR A 376 -6.41 -5.08 -21.05
N ASP A 377 -5.75 -5.95 -21.82
CA ASP A 377 -6.02 -6.14 -23.25
C ASP A 377 -6.73 -7.48 -23.57
N GLY A 378 -6.76 -8.41 -22.62
CA GLY A 378 -7.39 -9.71 -22.81
C GLY A 378 -6.58 -10.68 -23.67
N GLU A 379 -5.29 -10.41 -23.92
CA GLU A 379 -4.41 -11.36 -24.60
C GLU A 379 -4.21 -12.64 -23.78
N PHE A 380 -4.26 -12.50 -22.46
CA PHE A 380 -4.08 -13.61 -21.56
C PHE A 380 -5.42 -14.25 -21.14
N ASN A 381 -5.64 -15.49 -21.58
CA ASN A 381 -6.87 -16.26 -21.35
C ASN A 381 -6.69 -17.48 -20.41
N GLY A 382 -5.54 -17.62 -19.74
CA GLY A 382 -5.17 -18.81 -18.98
C GLY A 382 -3.98 -19.56 -19.61
N ALA A 383 -3.59 -20.69 -19.00
CA ALA A 383 -2.57 -21.58 -19.56
C ALA A 383 -2.88 -21.94 -21.03
N ALA A 384 -1.85 -21.97 -21.89
CA ALA A 384 -2.00 -22.24 -23.32
C ALA A 384 -2.79 -23.55 -23.56
N GLY A 385 -3.94 -23.43 -24.24
CA GLY A 385 -4.84 -24.56 -24.54
C GLY A 385 -5.75 -25.02 -23.40
N LYS A 386 -5.64 -24.44 -22.20
CA LYS A 386 -6.49 -24.75 -21.03
C LYS A 386 -7.43 -23.61 -20.66
N GLY A 387 -7.19 -22.40 -21.13
CA GLY A 387 -8.01 -21.22 -20.85
C GLY A 387 -9.41 -21.28 -21.44
N ALA A 388 -10.44 -20.94 -20.65
CA ALA A 388 -11.79 -20.72 -21.16
C ALA A 388 -11.84 -19.48 -22.09
N PRO A 389 -12.72 -19.44 -23.10
CA PRO A 389 -12.93 -18.25 -23.91
C PRO A 389 -13.43 -17.07 -23.06
N ILE A 390 -12.78 -15.91 -23.18
CA ILE A 390 -13.21 -14.66 -22.54
C ILE A 390 -14.20 -13.94 -23.45
N GLN A 391 -15.36 -13.56 -22.91
CA GLN A 391 -16.42 -12.85 -23.65
C GLN A 391 -16.43 -11.33 -23.40
N GLY A 392 -15.65 -10.85 -22.43
CA GLY A 392 -15.56 -9.44 -22.08
C GLY A 392 -14.33 -9.13 -21.22
N ASN A 393 -13.85 -7.88 -21.30
CA ASN A 393 -12.68 -7.44 -20.57
C ASN A 393 -13.11 -6.69 -19.31
N TYR A 394 -13.14 -7.41 -18.18
CA TYR A 394 -13.57 -6.85 -16.89
C TYR A 394 -12.76 -5.64 -16.48
N PHE A 395 -11.42 -5.72 -16.60
CA PHE A 395 -10.53 -4.64 -16.20
C PHE A 395 -10.79 -3.38 -17.01
N ARG A 396 -10.97 -3.50 -18.32
CA ARG A 396 -11.33 -2.37 -19.16
C ARG A 396 -12.69 -1.79 -18.77
N GLU A 397 -13.74 -2.61 -18.75
CA GLU A 397 -15.11 -2.12 -18.49
C GLU A 397 -15.22 -1.44 -17.11
N TRP A 398 -14.61 -2.04 -16.09
CA TRP A 398 -14.60 -1.49 -14.74
C TRP A 398 -13.80 -0.18 -14.67
N THR A 399 -12.68 -0.09 -15.36
CA THR A 399 -11.86 1.13 -15.43
C THR A 399 -12.62 2.27 -16.10
N ILE A 400 -13.19 2.04 -17.28
CA ILE A 400 -13.96 3.06 -18.02
C ILE A 400 -15.19 3.51 -17.21
N ASN A 401 -15.94 2.57 -16.62
CA ASN A 401 -17.11 2.91 -15.82
C ASN A 401 -16.73 3.65 -14.52
N SER A 402 -15.60 3.33 -13.89
CA SER A 402 -15.15 4.08 -12.72
C SER A 402 -14.86 5.54 -13.07
N GLY A 403 -14.24 5.78 -14.22
CA GLY A 403 -14.09 7.14 -14.77
C GLY A 403 -15.42 7.84 -14.99
N ARG A 404 -16.41 7.15 -15.59
CA ARG A 404 -17.76 7.68 -15.81
C ARG A 404 -18.44 8.18 -14.53
N TYR A 405 -18.24 7.49 -13.39
CA TYR A 405 -18.80 7.88 -12.10
C TYR A 405 -17.84 8.72 -11.24
N GLY A 406 -16.67 9.12 -11.75
CA GLY A 406 -15.68 9.91 -11.02
C GLY A 406 -15.03 9.14 -9.85
N VAL A 407 -14.99 7.81 -9.91
CA VAL A 407 -14.35 6.98 -8.88
C VAL A 407 -12.89 6.74 -9.28
N ARG A 408 -11.98 7.20 -8.41
CA ARG A 408 -10.53 7.20 -8.64
C ARG A 408 -9.90 5.83 -8.43
N PHE A 409 -8.95 5.47 -9.32
CA PHE A 409 -7.98 4.40 -9.07
C PHE A 409 -6.71 4.92 -8.41
N ALA A 410 -6.26 4.21 -7.38
CA ALA A 410 -4.93 4.31 -6.78
C ALA A 410 -4.65 2.99 -6.04
N ASN A 411 -3.49 2.85 -5.39
CA ASN A 411 -3.12 1.64 -4.66
C ASN A 411 -3.25 0.36 -5.54
N THR A 412 -2.87 0.48 -6.82
CA THR A 412 -3.06 -0.51 -7.88
C THR A 412 -1.72 -1.02 -8.39
N HIS A 413 -1.45 -2.31 -8.22
CA HIS A 413 -0.26 -2.95 -8.81
C HIS A 413 -0.30 -2.87 -10.33
N VAL A 414 0.71 -2.22 -10.91
CA VAL A 414 1.00 -2.19 -12.35
C VAL A 414 2.51 -2.34 -12.54
N ALA A 415 2.97 -3.49 -13.03
CA ALA A 415 4.41 -3.70 -13.19
C ALA A 415 4.90 -3.44 -14.63
N GLY A 416 4.23 -4.03 -15.62
CA GLY A 416 4.75 -4.05 -16.97
C GLY A 416 4.47 -2.78 -17.77
N ASP A 417 5.42 -2.41 -18.65
CA ASP A 417 5.35 -1.19 -19.47
C ASP A 417 4.12 -1.15 -20.38
N ARG A 418 3.66 -2.33 -20.84
CA ARG A 418 2.45 -2.47 -21.64
C ARG A 418 1.19 -2.19 -20.81
N SER A 419 1.13 -2.68 -19.58
CA SER A 419 0.01 -2.39 -18.66
C SER A 419 -0.08 -0.93 -18.29
N VAL A 420 1.06 -0.29 -18.03
CA VAL A 420 1.12 1.16 -17.80
C VAL A 420 0.56 1.91 -19.02
N GLY A 421 1.05 1.61 -20.22
CA GLY A 421 0.56 2.21 -21.46
C GLY A 421 -0.95 1.99 -21.69
N ASN A 422 -1.46 0.80 -21.39
CA ASN A 422 -2.89 0.47 -21.50
C ASN A 422 -3.74 1.27 -20.50
N LEU A 423 -3.29 1.44 -19.25
CA LEU A 423 -4.02 2.25 -18.31
C LEU A 423 -4.03 3.73 -18.74
N LEU A 424 -2.93 4.25 -19.27
CA LEU A 424 -2.90 5.60 -19.84
C LEU A 424 -3.87 5.75 -21.03
N ASN A 425 -4.05 4.70 -21.85
CA ASN A 425 -5.10 4.66 -22.89
C ASN A 425 -6.50 4.82 -22.27
N PHE A 426 -6.79 4.11 -21.17
CA PHE A 426 -8.09 4.20 -20.50
C PHE A 426 -8.32 5.57 -19.87
N VAL A 427 -7.30 6.15 -19.21
CA VAL A 427 -7.39 7.52 -18.66
C VAL A 427 -7.66 8.54 -19.76
N GLU A 428 -6.97 8.44 -20.90
CA GLU A 428 -7.18 9.31 -22.05
C GLU A 428 -8.59 9.16 -22.64
N GLU A 429 -9.07 7.92 -22.78
CA GLU A 429 -10.43 7.62 -23.22
C GLU A 429 -11.49 8.20 -22.26
N ILE A 430 -11.32 8.00 -20.95
CA ILE A 430 -12.20 8.53 -19.91
C ILE A 430 -12.25 10.06 -19.99
N LYS A 431 -11.09 10.72 -20.06
CA LYS A 431 -11.04 12.19 -20.13
C LYS A 431 -11.69 12.73 -21.40
N ARG A 432 -11.53 12.03 -22.52
CA ARG A 432 -12.18 12.39 -23.78
C ARG A 432 -13.69 12.22 -23.71
N GLN A 433 -14.20 11.16 -23.09
CA GLN A 433 -15.63 10.85 -23.05
C GLN A 433 -16.39 11.62 -21.95
N TYR A 434 -15.77 11.79 -20.78
CA TYR A 434 -16.44 12.28 -19.57
C TYR A 434 -15.81 13.56 -18.99
N GLY A 435 -14.80 14.12 -19.66
CA GLY A 435 -14.13 15.36 -19.27
C GLY A 435 -12.89 15.15 -18.38
N PRO A 436 -12.04 16.18 -18.23
CA PRO A 436 -10.73 16.07 -17.58
C PRO A 436 -10.79 15.66 -16.11
N GLU A 437 -11.87 16.01 -15.40
CA GLU A 437 -12.04 15.70 -13.97
C GLU A 437 -12.37 14.21 -13.73
N ALA A 438 -12.92 13.50 -14.72
CA ALA A 438 -13.36 12.10 -14.58
C ALA A 438 -12.23 11.14 -14.21
N ALA A 439 -10.99 11.46 -14.62
CA ALA A 439 -9.79 10.70 -14.25
C ALA A 439 -8.78 11.54 -13.45
N LYS A 440 -9.26 12.51 -12.66
CA LYS A 440 -8.38 13.38 -11.86
C LYS A 440 -7.72 12.61 -10.73
N ASN A 441 -6.42 12.89 -10.54
CA ASN A 441 -5.57 12.30 -9.51
C ASN A 441 -5.43 10.77 -9.58
N TRP A 442 -5.87 10.12 -10.66
CA TRP A 442 -5.66 8.68 -10.84
C TRP A 442 -4.19 8.31 -10.70
N ALA A 443 -3.92 7.10 -10.20
CA ALA A 443 -2.58 6.67 -9.88
C ALA A 443 -2.28 5.22 -10.27
N VAL A 444 -1.01 4.96 -10.49
CA VAL A 444 -0.41 3.63 -10.61
C VAL A 444 0.73 3.48 -9.61
N ASP A 445 0.99 2.26 -9.20
CA ASP A 445 2.04 1.96 -8.25
C ASP A 445 3.24 1.25 -8.91
N HIS A 446 4.30 1.07 -8.13
CA HIS A 446 5.54 0.35 -8.40
C HIS A 446 6.54 0.99 -9.35
N CYS A 447 6.10 1.40 -10.55
CA CYS A 447 7.00 1.87 -11.60
C CYS A 447 8.07 0.83 -12.00
N VAL A 448 7.69 -0.46 -12.00
CA VAL A 448 8.62 -1.57 -12.27
C VAL A 448 9.22 -1.45 -13.66
N LEU A 449 8.39 -1.32 -14.69
CA LEU A 449 8.78 -1.02 -16.07
C LEU A 449 7.85 0.07 -16.61
N VAL A 450 8.40 1.24 -16.92
CA VAL A 450 7.65 2.33 -17.55
C VAL A 450 8.30 2.67 -18.88
N ASN A 451 7.51 2.67 -19.95
CA ASN A 451 8.02 2.98 -21.28
C ASN A 451 8.43 4.47 -21.37
N PRO A 452 9.68 4.81 -21.77
CA PRO A 452 10.09 6.21 -21.93
C PRO A 452 9.22 7.04 -22.87
N LYS A 453 8.54 6.39 -23.83
CA LYS A 453 7.58 7.05 -24.73
C LYS A 453 6.34 7.57 -24.00
N ASP A 454 6.02 7.00 -22.84
CA ASP A 454 4.84 7.37 -22.06
C ASP A 454 5.10 8.50 -21.06
N PHE A 455 6.34 8.94 -20.81
CA PHE A 455 6.64 9.95 -19.78
C PHE A 455 5.91 11.29 -20.00
N GLN A 456 5.97 11.81 -21.23
CA GLN A 456 5.25 13.03 -21.62
C GLN A 456 3.74 12.83 -21.60
N ARG A 457 3.28 11.60 -21.88
CA ARG A 457 1.87 11.26 -21.86
C ARG A 457 1.32 11.21 -20.44
N ALA A 458 2.04 10.58 -19.52
CA ALA A 458 1.77 10.55 -18.09
C ALA A 458 1.59 11.97 -17.51
N SER A 459 2.51 12.88 -17.87
CA SER A 459 2.44 14.30 -17.52
C SER A 459 1.16 14.98 -18.01
N ARG A 460 0.87 14.92 -19.31
CA ARG A 460 -0.36 15.51 -19.89
C ARG A 460 -1.64 14.95 -19.25
N LEU A 461 -1.64 13.66 -18.93
CA LEU A 461 -2.77 13.00 -18.30
C LEU A 461 -2.86 13.26 -16.79
N GLY A 462 -1.82 13.81 -16.15
CA GLY A 462 -1.82 14.13 -14.72
C GLY A 462 -1.99 12.91 -13.82
N VAL A 463 -1.54 11.74 -14.29
CA VAL A 463 -1.56 10.48 -13.53
C VAL A 463 -0.40 10.49 -12.54
N PHE A 464 -0.68 10.08 -11.30
CA PHE A 464 0.34 9.87 -10.28
C PHE A 464 1.03 8.52 -10.48
N PHE A 465 2.34 8.52 -10.25
CA PHE A 465 3.18 7.33 -10.22
C PHE A 465 3.72 7.20 -8.80
N SER A 466 3.24 6.21 -8.05
CA SER A 466 3.84 5.80 -6.79
C SER A 466 4.95 4.80 -7.13
N CYS A 467 6.21 5.15 -6.89
CA CYS A 467 7.34 4.36 -7.38
C CYS A 467 8.16 3.77 -6.23
N ALA A 468 8.44 2.46 -6.29
CA ALA A 468 9.23 1.77 -5.27
C ALA A 468 10.72 1.69 -5.67
N PRO A 469 11.64 2.32 -4.92
CA PRO A 469 13.08 2.25 -5.19
C PRO A 469 13.65 0.82 -5.15
N LYS A 470 13.10 -0.05 -4.30
CA LYS A 470 13.57 -1.43 -4.09
C LYS A 470 13.69 -2.27 -5.37
N TYR A 471 12.94 -1.94 -6.43
CA TYR A 471 13.04 -2.66 -7.71
C TYR A 471 14.39 -2.48 -8.40
N LEU A 472 15.22 -1.55 -7.93
CA LEU A 472 16.61 -1.44 -8.35
C LEU A 472 17.46 -2.62 -7.94
N GLU A 473 17.11 -3.29 -6.84
CA GLU A 473 17.90 -4.39 -6.31
C GLU A 473 17.51 -5.72 -6.94
N ASP A 474 16.21 -5.91 -7.18
CA ASP A 474 15.67 -7.20 -7.60
C ASP A 474 15.30 -7.20 -9.10
N VAL A 475 14.69 -6.12 -9.61
CA VAL A 475 14.18 -6.07 -10.99
C VAL A 475 15.21 -5.55 -11.97
N ALA A 476 15.98 -4.49 -11.65
CA ALA A 476 16.94 -3.95 -12.62
C ALA A 476 17.99 -5.00 -13.06
N PRO A 477 18.61 -5.79 -12.17
CA PRO A 477 19.47 -6.90 -12.58
C PRO A 477 18.74 -7.96 -13.41
N ALA A 478 17.52 -8.34 -13.02
CA ALA A 478 16.74 -9.34 -13.74
C ALA A 478 16.34 -8.86 -15.14
N ALA A 479 16.00 -7.58 -15.27
CA ALA A 479 15.69 -6.92 -16.54
C ALA A 479 16.93 -6.84 -17.44
N ALA A 480 18.12 -6.59 -16.88
CA ALA A 480 19.36 -6.55 -17.65
C ALA A 480 19.65 -7.90 -18.31
N VAL A 481 19.46 -9.00 -17.55
CA VAL A 481 19.60 -10.37 -18.08
C VAL A 481 18.52 -10.69 -19.12
N SER A 482 17.28 -10.27 -18.88
CA SER A 482 16.13 -10.81 -19.61
C SER A 482 15.70 -9.96 -20.79
N TYR A 483 15.93 -8.65 -20.74
CA TYR A 483 15.54 -7.69 -21.77
C TYR A 483 16.73 -6.86 -22.29
N GLY A 484 17.86 -6.90 -21.58
CA GLY A 484 19.08 -6.18 -21.92
C GLY A 484 19.31 -4.93 -21.06
N GLU A 485 20.57 -4.51 -20.97
CA GLU A 485 21.04 -3.35 -20.19
C GLU A 485 20.25 -2.07 -20.46
N LEU A 486 19.86 -1.82 -21.73
CA LEU A 486 19.10 -0.62 -22.08
C LEU A 486 17.76 -0.56 -21.33
N VAL A 487 17.04 -1.69 -21.25
CA VAL A 487 15.74 -1.75 -20.55
C VAL A 487 15.95 -1.55 -19.05
N ALA A 488 16.91 -2.25 -18.45
CA ALA A 488 17.23 -2.10 -17.04
C ALA A 488 17.55 -0.66 -16.64
N ASN A 489 18.28 0.07 -17.48
CA ASN A 489 18.74 1.42 -17.18
C ASN A 489 17.74 2.53 -17.56
N THR A 490 16.70 2.25 -18.35
CA THR A 490 15.77 3.29 -18.85
C THR A 490 14.29 3.06 -18.55
N PHE A 491 13.88 1.83 -18.22
CA PHE A 491 12.49 1.50 -17.90
C PHE A 491 12.25 1.30 -16.41
N VAL A 492 13.27 0.86 -15.67
CA VAL A 492 13.13 0.46 -14.25
C VAL A 492 13.25 1.68 -13.34
N VAL A 493 12.16 1.99 -12.65
CA VAL A 493 12.06 3.11 -11.69
C VAL A 493 12.60 4.42 -12.29
N PRO A 494 12.06 4.94 -13.42
CA PRO A 494 12.62 6.08 -14.14
C PRO A 494 12.09 7.42 -13.58
N VAL A 495 12.29 7.64 -12.28
CA VAL A 495 11.65 8.72 -11.52
C VAL A 495 12.10 10.10 -11.98
N LYS A 496 13.40 10.33 -12.20
CA LYS A 496 13.90 11.65 -12.62
C LYS A 496 13.37 12.01 -14.00
N SER A 497 13.35 11.05 -14.92
CA SER A 497 12.81 11.25 -16.27
C SER A 497 11.31 11.54 -16.27
N LEU A 498 10.52 10.84 -15.43
CA LEU A 498 9.10 11.14 -15.24
C LEU A 498 8.89 12.55 -14.69
N LEU A 499 9.63 12.95 -13.64
CA LEU A 499 9.57 14.28 -13.05
C LEU A 499 9.97 15.38 -14.06
N ASN A 500 11.04 15.17 -14.82
CA ASN A 500 11.49 16.09 -15.86
C ASN A 500 10.45 16.26 -16.99
N ALA A 501 9.65 15.23 -17.26
CA ALA A 501 8.52 15.31 -18.18
C ALA A 501 7.31 16.07 -17.59
N GLY A 502 7.32 16.38 -16.30
CA GLY A 502 6.21 17.02 -15.58
C GLY A 502 5.18 16.03 -15.01
N ALA A 503 5.48 14.72 -15.02
CA ALA A 503 4.61 13.73 -14.39
C ALA A 503 4.64 13.86 -12.86
N ARG A 504 3.56 13.43 -12.21
CA ARG A 504 3.44 13.44 -10.75
C ARG A 504 4.03 12.14 -10.21
N VAL A 505 5.09 12.21 -9.43
CA VAL A 505 5.74 11.03 -8.85
C VAL A 505 5.79 11.13 -7.33
N VAL A 506 5.48 10.04 -6.65
CA VAL A 506 5.48 9.90 -5.18
C VAL A 506 6.21 8.63 -4.77
N PHE A 507 6.57 8.54 -3.50
CA PHE A 507 7.41 7.49 -2.94
C PHE A 507 6.57 6.38 -2.28
N GLU A 508 6.97 5.13 -2.49
CA GLU A 508 6.45 3.97 -1.75
C GLU A 508 7.57 3.00 -1.32
N THR A 509 7.32 2.23 -0.26
CA THR A 509 8.23 1.14 0.18
C THR A 509 7.78 -0.25 -0.27
N ASP A 510 6.51 -0.41 -0.61
CA ASP A 510 5.87 -1.69 -0.96
C ASP A 510 5.97 -2.75 0.16
N ARG A 511 7.06 -3.53 0.18
CA ARG A 511 7.35 -4.56 1.21
C ARG A 511 8.63 -4.30 1.99
N ASN A 512 9.31 -3.18 1.72
CA ASN A 512 10.57 -2.89 2.41
C ASN A 512 10.31 -2.42 3.84
N ILE A 513 11.18 -2.82 4.75
CA ILE A 513 11.00 -2.63 6.19
C ILE A 513 11.46 -1.26 6.67
N PHE A 514 12.20 -0.51 5.84
CA PHE A 514 12.87 0.72 6.28
C PHE A 514 12.90 1.83 5.21
N VAL A 515 12.15 2.89 5.47
CA VAL A 515 11.92 4.02 4.54
C VAL A 515 13.20 4.75 4.13
N TRP A 516 14.14 4.95 5.04
CA TRP A 516 15.35 5.72 4.76
C TRP A 516 16.30 4.98 3.82
N TYR A 517 16.31 3.65 3.85
CA TYR A 517 17.05 2.85 2.90
C TYR A 517 16.46 2.95 1.48
N ASP A 518 15.14 2.96 1.34
CA ASP A 518 14.50 3.19 0.03
C ASP A 518 14.75 4.62 -0.48
N ILE A 519 14.75 5.63 0.41
CA ILE A 519 15.15 6.99 0.03
C ILE A 519 16.61 7.02 -0.45
N GLU A 520 17.53 6.32 0.24
CA GLU A 520 18.91 6.18 -0.21
C GLU A 520 19.01 5.56 -1.61
N LEU A 521 18.23 4.52 -1.92
CA LEU A 521 18.20 3.91 -3.24
C LEU A 521 17.80 4.88 -4.37
N PHE A 522 16.93 5.87 -4.11
CA PHE A 522 16.65 6.94 -5.07
C PHE A 522 17.85 7.87 -5.32
N LEU A 523 18.70 8.08 -4.32
CA LEU A 523 19.87 8.97 -4.42
C LEU A 523 21.08 8.23 -5.04
N THR A 524 21.33 7.00 -4.59
CA THR A 524 22.54 6.24 -4.96
C THR A 524 22.32 5.38 -6.19
N ARG A 525 21.09 4.87 -6.38
CA ARG A 525 20.70 3.90 -7.41
C ARG A 525 21.50 2.60 -7.37
N LYS A 526 22.10 2.27 -6.21
CA LYS A 526 22.98 1.11 -6.03
C LYS A 526 22.22 -0.14 -5.61
N ASP A 527 22.48 -1.27 -6.28
CA ASP A 527 22.02 -2.58 -5.80
C ASP A 527 22.91 -3.13 -4.66
N LYS A 528 22.50 -4.26 -4.06
CA LYS A 528 23.26 -4.97 -2.99
C LYS A 528 24.69 -5.35 -3.35
N ARG A 529 25.05 -5.35 -4.64
CA ARG A 529 26.40 -5.67 -5.14
C ARG A 529 27.20 -4.41 -5.50
N GLY A 530 26.61 -3.23 -5.31
CA GLY A 530 27.21 -1.93 -5.62
C GLY A 530 27.04 -1.50 -7.09
N ASN A 531 26.28 -2.23 -7.91
CA ASN A 531 26.03 -1.80 -9.29
C ASN A 531 25.07 -0.61 -9.29
N VAL A 532 25.37 0.40 -10.11
CA VAL A 532 24.52 1.58 -10.26
C VAL A 532 23.63 1.41 -11.49
N TRP A 533 22.32 1.29 -11.29
CA TRP A 533 21.34 1.15 -12.37
C TRP A 533 20.76 2.50 -12.74
N GLY A 534 20.71 2.85 -14.03
CA GLY A 534 20.15 4.11 -14.52
C GLY A 534 20.70 5.34 -13.77
N PRO A 535 22.01 5.61 -13.82
CA PRO A 535 22.65 6.70 -13.05
C PRO A 535 22.06 8.09 -13.34
N GLN A 536 21.44 8.29 -14.51
CA GLN A 536 20.73 9.52 -14.86
C GLN A 536 19.41 9.72 -14.08
N GLU A 537 18.90 8.66 -13.43
CA GLU A 537 17.65 8.69 -12.65
C GLU A 537 17.87 9.04 -11.17
N LYS A 538 19.11 9.33 -10.76
CA LYS A 538 19.41 9.79 -9.39
C LYS A 538 18.62 11.04 -9.04
N LEU A 539 18.01 11.04 -7.86
CA LEU A 539 17.35 12.21 -7.31
C LEU A 539 18.31 13.01 -6.43
N ASP A 540 18.04 14.31 -6.32
CA ASP A 540 18.58 15.10 -5.22
C ASP A 540 17.70 14.92 -3.97
N LYS A 541 18.29 15.18 -2.79
CA LYS A 541 17.60 15.03 -1.50
C LYS A 541 16.33 15.86 -1.37
N PRO A 542 16.28 17.15 -1.77
CA PRO A 542 15.03 17.90 -1.75
C PRO A 542 13.91 17.25 -2.57
N THR A 543 14.23 16.76 -3.77
CA THR A 543 13.27 16.06 -4.64
C THR A 543 12.79 14.76 -3.99
N ALA A 544 13.70 13.93 -3.48
CA ALA A 544 13.34 12.69 -2.80
C ALA A 544 12.48 12.93 -1.55
N LEU A 545 12.75 14.00 -0.78
CA LEU A 545 11.91 14.33 0.37
C LEU A 545 10.51 14.80 -0.04
N ARG A 546 10.38 15.55 -1.15
CA ARG A 546 9.07 15.99 -1.67
C ARG A 546 8.20 14.81 -2.11
N THR A 547 8.77 13.77 -2.74
CA THR A 547 8.02 12.58 -3.17
C THR A 547 7.45 11.79 -1.99
N ALA A 548 8.11 11.84 -0.81
CA ALA A 548 7.68 11.16 0.42
C ALA A 548 6.91 12.07 1.41
N THR A 549 6.62 13.32 1.05
CA THR A 549 5.92 14.28 1.93
C THR A 549 4.87 15.08 1.15
N ARG A 550 5.20 16.29 0.67
CA ARG A 550 4.26 17.22 0.05
C ARG A 550 3.51 16.61 -1.14
N TRP A 551 4.21 15.95 -2.05
CA TRP A 551 3.57 15.36 -3.23
C TRP A 551 2.79 14.09 -2.89
N ALA A 552 3.27 13.31 -1.92
CA ALA A 552 2.52 12.18 -1.37
C ALA A 552 1.22 12.63 -0.68
N ALA A 553 1.20 13.80 -0.03
CA ALA A 553 -0.02 14.37 0.54
C ALA A 553 -1.07 14.67 -0.54
N ASP A 554 -0.66 15.12 -1.73
CA ASP A 554 -1.55 15.28 -2.87
C ASP A 554 -2.07 13.93 -3.39
N TYR A 555 -1.21 12.90 -3.45
CA TYR A 555 -1.62 11.52 -3.82
C TYR A 555 -2.72 11.01 -2.89
N ILE A 556 -2.62 11.24 -1.58
CA ILE A 556 -3.62 10.76 -0.61
C ILE A 556 -4.82 11.70 -0.43
N LEU A 557 -4.94 12.75 -1.26
CA LEU A 557 -6.03 13.74 -1.22
C LEU A 557 -6.07 14.58 0.08
N LYS A 558 -4.90 14.89 0.65
CA LYS A 558 -4.73 15.70 1.87
C LYS A 558 -3.61 16.75 1.73
N GLY A 559 -3.31 17.19 0.52
CA GLY A 559 -2.23 18.18 0.25
C GLY A 559 -2.44 19.54 0.92
N ASP A 560 -3.68 19.89 1.22
CA ASP A 560 -4.07 21.06 2.00
C ASP A 560 -3.79 20.92 3.51
N LYS A 561 -3.74 19.69 4.02
CA LYS A 561 -3.58 19.41 5.46
C LYS A 561 -2.23 18.81 5.87
N LEU A 562 -1.54 18.09 4.97
CA LEU A 562 -0.35 17.29 5.26
C LEU A 562 0.83 17.61 4.34
N GLY A 563 1.96 16.98 4.60
CA GLY A 563 3.13 16.91 3.71
C GLY A 563 4.06 18.13 3.73
N SER A 564 3.76 19.16 4.50
CA SER A 564 4.65 20.31 4.73
C SER A 564 4.41 20.93 6.10
N LEU A 565 5.43 21.59 6.64
CA LEU A 565 5.36 22.33 7.90
C LEU A 565 4.94 23.78 7.61
N GLU A 566 3.63 24.02 7.57
CA GLU A 566 3.03 25.33 7.31
C GLU A 566 1.95 25.62 8.36
N PRO A 567 1.81 26.86 8.86
CA PRO A 567 0.75 27.20 9.80
C PRO A 567 -0.64 26.77 9.32
N GLY A 568 -1.44 26.16 10.20
CA GLY A 568 -2.77 25.63 9.92
C GLY A 568 -2.79 24.18 9.40
N LYS A 569 -1.67 23.64 8.93
CA LYS A 569 -1.56 22.20 8.59
C LYS A 569 -1.52 21.33 9.84
N LEU A 570 -1.84 20.05 9.67
CA LEU A 570 -1.78 19.07 10.74
C LEU A 570 -0.33 18.86 11.20
N ALA A 571 -0.15 18.75 12.51
CA ALA A 571 1.14 18.60 13.16
C ALA A 571 1.64 17.14 13.08
N ASP A 572 2.06 16.77 11.88
CA ASP A 572 2.72 15.50 11.57
C ASP A 572 4.16 15.79 11.15
N LEU A 573 5.12 15.47 12.03
CA LEU A 573 6.52 15.84 11.85
C LEU A 573 7.48 14.85 12.52
N VAL A 574 8.74 14.90 12.10
CA VAL A 574 9.81 14.03 12.61
C VAL A 574 11.02 14.89 12.97
N VAL A 575 11.63 14.62 14.12
CA VAL A 575 12.96 15.13 14.49
C VAL A 575 13.98 14.03 14.18
N LEU A 576 15.03 14.34 13.43
CA LEU A 576 16.07 13.40 13.02
C LEU A 576 17.34 13.58 13.85
N ASP A 577 18.13 12.52 13.99
CA ASP A 577 19.44 12.54 14.67
C ASP A 577 20.51 13.31 13.88
N ARG A 578 20.35 13.39 12.57
CA ARG A 578 21.31 13.98 11.63
C ARG A 578 20.64 14.88 10.60
N ASP A 579 21.45 15.69 9.94
CA ASP A 579 21.00 16.62 8.90
C ASP A 579 20.83 15.92 7.56
N TYR A 580 19.59 15.52 7.27
CA TYR A 580 19.21 14.87 6.01
C TYR A 580 19.78 15.58 4.78
N LEU A 581 19.81 16.92 4.75
CA LEU A 581 20.23 17.64 3.54
C LEU A 581 21.74 17.60 3.28
N THR A 582 22.56 17.29 4.28
CA THR A 582 24.03 17.38 4.19
C THR A 582 24.76 16.08 4.42
N ILE A 583 24.13 15.07 5.04
CA ILE A 583 24.72 13.72 5.14
C ILE A 583 25.05 13.17 3.75
N PRO A 584 26.12 12.36 3.59
CA PRO A 584 26.37 11.66 2.33
C PRO A 584 25.17 10.84 1.87
N ASP A 585 24.96 10.73 0.56
CA ASP A 585 23.82 9.98 0.02
C ASP A 585 23.82 8.52 0.46
N GLU A 586 25.01 7.92 0.55
CA GLU A 586 25.27 6.52 0.97
C GLU A 586 25.01 6.27 2.47
N ASP A 587 24.80 7.33 3.26
CA ASP A 587 24.59 7.27 4.71
C ASP A 587 23.13 7.62 5.08
N VAL A 588 22.25 7.80 4.09
CA VAL A 588 20.84 8.19 4.33
C VAL A 588 20.08 7.05 5.01
N SER A 589 20.39 5.80 4.70
CA SER A 589 19.88 4.60 5.39
C SER A 589 20.26 4.52 6.87
N GLU A 590 21.14 5.39 7.36
CA GLU A 590 21.48 5.44 8.77
C GLU A 590 20.69 6.50 9.55
N VAL A 591 19.85 7.32 8.89
CA VAL A 591 18.99 8.32 9.54
C VAL A 591 18.07 7.66 10.59
N ARG A 592 18.01 8.28 11.79
CA ARG A 592 17.19 7.80 12.90
C ARG A 592 16.26 8.90 13.41
N PRO A 593 14.94 8.69 13.32
CA PRO A 593 13.99 9.50 14.06
C PRO A 593 14.31 9.50 15.55
N GLN A 594 14.34 10.69 16.14
CA GLN A 594 14.43 10.92 17.58
C GLN A 594 13.04 11.16 18.18
N VAL A 595 12.16 11.81 17.42
CA VAL A 595 10.78 12.09 17.79
C VAL A 595 9.93 11.93 16.53
N THR A 596 8.81 11.22 16.63
CA THR A 596 7.76 11.24 15.60
C THR A 596 6.49 11.76 16.24
N ILE A 597 5.89 12.77 15.61
CA ILE A 597 4.69 13.44 16.07
C ILE A 597 3.60 13.19 15.03
N VAL A 598 2.43 12.75 15.50
CA VAL A 598 1.22 12.58 14.69
C VAL A 598 0.08 13.25 15.42
N ASP A 599 -0.68 14.07 14.69
CA ASP A 599 -1.85 14.75 15.26
C ASP A 599 -1.48 15.63 16.48
N GLY A 600 -0.29 16.23 16.44
CA GLY A 600 0.28 17.06 17.50
C GLY A 600 0.79 16.32 18.73
N LYS A 601 0.74 14.98 18.74
CA LYS A 601 1.17 14.15 19.87
C LYS A 601 2.47 13.42 19.55
N ILE A 602 3.40 13.41 20.50
CA ILE A 602 4.60 12.56 20.43
C ILE A 602 4.14 11.11 20.53
N ILE A 603 4.15 10.38 19.41
CA ILE A 603 3.77 8.97 19.36
C ILE A 603 4.99 8.04 19.49
N TYR A 604 6.17 8.54 19.12
CA TYR A 604 7.45 7.85 19.25
C TYR A 604 8.50 8.82 19.79
N LEU A 605 9.30 8.33 20.73
CA LEU A 605 10.38 9.08 21.36
C LEU A 605 11.56 8.14 21.64
N HIS A 606 12.66 8.38 20.94
CA HIS A 606 13.87 7.57 21.05
C HIS A 606 14.43 7.62 22.49
N PRO A 607 14.88 6.48 23.08
CA PRO A 607 15.25 6.44 24.50
C PRO A 607 16.37 7.41 24.90
N GLN A 608 17.39 7.58 24.06
CA GLN A 608 18.50 8.50 24.36
C GLN A 608 18.04 9.96 24.33
N PHE A 609 17.16 10.32 23.40
CA PHE A 609 16.56 11.65 23.35
C PHE A 609 15.65 11.86 24.57
N ALA A 610 14.83 10.87 24.92
CA ALA A 610 13.99 10.94 26.11
C ALA A 610 14.82 11.21 27.38
N GLN A 611 15.94 10.51 27.54
CA GLN A 611 16.88 10.73 28.64
C GLN A 611 17.48 12.15 28.62
N GLU A 612 17.89 12.65 27.45
CA GLU A 612 18.47 14.00 27.29
C GLU A 612 17.51 15.11 27.77
N TYR A 613 16.20 14.94 27.57
CA TYR A 613 15.17 15.94 27.93
C TYR A 613 14.32 15.57 29.15
N ASN A 614 14.72 14.55 29.92
CA ASN A 614 13.97 14.03 31.08
C ASN A 614 12.50 13.72 30.75
N LEU A 615 12.28 13.09 29.59
CA LEU A 615 11.00 12.62 29.10
C LEU A 615 10.90 11.09 29.22
N ARG A 616 9.69 10.56 29.11
CA ARG A 616 9.47 9.11 29.07
C ARG A 616 9.52 8.62 27.62
N PRO A 617 10.35 7.61 27.28
CA PRO A 617 10.34 7.00 25.96
C PRO A 617 8.93 6.52 25.57
N SER A 618 8.64 6.50 24.27
CA SER A 618 7.34 6.09 23.72
C SER A 618 7.53 5.36 22.40
N GLY A 619 6.63 4.42 22.09
CA GLY A 619 6.65 3.61 20.86
C GLY A 619 7.67 2.47 20.87
N ALA A 620 7.71 1.70 19.78
CA ALA A 620 8.70 0.64 19.60
C ALA A 620 10.09 1.24 19.40
N VAL A 621 11.07 0.83 20.20
CA VAL A 621 12.46 1.25 19.99
C VAL A 621 12.98 0.56 18.76
N VAL A 622 13.16 1.27 17.66
CA VAL A 622 13.78 0.75 16.45
C VAL A 622 15.04 1.58 16.21
N GLY A 623 16.24 1.02 16.40
CA GLY A 623 17.45 1.84 16.42
C GLY A 623 18.14 1.99 15.06
N THR A 624 18.19 0.96 14.21
CA THR A 624 18.81 1.01 12.87
C THR A 624 18.13 0.08 11.87
N TYR A 625 18.43 0.25 10.58
CA TYR A 625 18.10 -0.74 9.56
C TYR A 625 18.59 -2.15 9.94
N GLU A 626 19.84 -2.28 10.39
CA GLU A 626 20.40 -3.57 10.80
C GLU A 626 19.76 -4.12 12.08
N GLU A 627 19.35 -3.27 13.04
CA GLU A 627 18.61 -3.70 14.22
C GLU A 627 17.19 -4.17 13.88
N LEU A 628 16.50 -3.51 12.95
CA LEU A 628 15.21 -3.99 12.41
C LEU A 628 15.36 -5.35 11.78
N LYS A 629 16.35 -5.49 10.91
CA LYS A 629 16.68 -6.73 10.22
C LYS A 629 17.06 -7.85 11.20
N ALA A 630 17.72 -7.52 12.32
CA ALA A 630 18.05 -8.49 13.37
C ALA A 630 16.82 -8.90 14.21
N ARG A 631 15.86 -8.00 14.41
CA ARG A 631 14.62 -8.27 15.17
C ARG A 631 13.62 -9.11 14.40
N ARG A 632 13.52 -8.89 13.09
CA ARG A 632 12.67 -9.70 12.22
C ARG A 632 13.40 -11.01 11.96
N LYS A 633 12.87 -12.13 12.51
CA LYS A 633 13.47 -13.46 12.37
C LYS A 633 13.82 -13.73 10.89
N PRO A 634 15.02 -14.23 10.56
CA PRO A 634 15.32 -14.71 9.21
C PRO A 634 14.31 -15.80 8.85
N GLY A 635 13.42 -15.51 7.90
CA GLY A 635 12.28 -16.36 7.53
C GLY A 635 10.88 -15.81 7.89
N GLY A 636 10.78 -14.64 8.54
CA GLY A 636 9.51 -13.99 8.89
C GLY A 636 8.79 -13.27 7.75
N PHE A 637 9.47 -13.02 6.62
CA PHE A 637 8.85 -12.42 5.42
C PHE A 637 9.21 -13.15 4.14
N ALA A 638 8.59 -14.32 4.01
CA ALA A 638 8.04 -14.76 2.74
C ALA A 638 6.60 -15.24 2.99
N GLY A 639 5.84 -14.46 3.76
CA GLY A 639 4.41 -14.65 3.95
C GLY A 639 3.68 -13.89 2.86
N GLY A 640 3.21 -14.61 1.84
CA GLY A 640 2.30 -14.05 0.84
C GLY A 640 1.05 -13.47 1.51
N GLY A 641 0.63 -12.31 1.02
CA GLY A 641 -0.56 -11.60 1.50
C GLY A 641 -0.41 -10.11 1.19
N GLY A 642 -0.76 -9.65 -0.01
CA GLY A 642 -1.38 -10.38 -1.11
C GLY A 642 -1.51 -9.49 -2.32
#